data_AF-A0AAP7T9W7-F1
#
_entry.id   AF-A0AAP7T9W7-F1
#
_cell.length_a   1.000
_cell.length_b   1.000
_cell.length_c   1.000
_cell.angle_alpha   90.00
_cell.angle_beta   90.00
_cell.angle_gamma   90.00
#
_symmetry.space_group_name_H-M   'P 1'
#
loop_
_entity.id
_entity.type
_entity.pdbx_description
1 polymer ?
#
loop_
_entity_poly.entity_id
_entity_poly.type
_entity_poly.pdbx_seq_one_letter_code
_entity_poly.pdbx_strand_id
1 'polypeptide(L)'
;MTNYTTFLGLYKPDKTEGVEVESIAQNFEAIDSKIGAALNDGTSTYENLNERLKMYENRFEHVTERNVMDFGAKGDGVTDDTQAFHDAMADGGYVVTVPAGVFRTSGLFVPSNTMLVGAGKKRTVIKLLDETPVGRSVLTNSDYTNGNENIYVGHLTLDWNKDTRPAGWKIPKGPTSSCLLFANVDYSFVEHVFAKNAGLHGFDSTSPNYNRHGEMDDPTYYQPNGCNFVTFSHCEATGSGDDNFTCHFGKHTTFSHCLSYHPMGLNDGTSNTNCFEIDDGSQDVMVDSCISIGGVRGFEIKAHDYAPAAKRVQLVNCRAYENAIGYSIRHIGHHTASDPQSATAHDVQLANCIAYNPKPNELYKGAGPNALQISGYDGVSVVNFHAICDDSSIDYKGNSVVSVFYKGRLISLKNITIRGFKTADNDLYIVGGDNSVGKVMVDGVTLIDSGKNGVAFGSGMYESVVSNVWGQRSPKNNSGTVGIYSSDPDLNVSNCDFSGYETDFNIGGAVTPYFLFKHKGSGVIGSRESHATGNNNFVAGSVRGRAIGAAQSSVLSSYNTINPNSDSVALGWAAGSTPSSANRKIELHAKEGTIKATGGVTGSSTFSDYAEYFESLSGEKIPTGTLVTLEGDKIRPAKKGDLMLGVISETAGVILGESSFHWSGRYVKNEFGGYVYEEQKDANGHTVMAPKENPDFRPEEDYASRQERDEWNIVGLIGQVYVRCDETVEAGDFIHAHNGIATKSGSPDQRWQVMKVIKEFDADKGFGVALVFIR
;
A
#
# COMPACT_ATOMS: atom_id res chain seq x y z
N MET A 1 -17.20 -16.85 -45.28
CA MET A 1 -17.09 -15.87 -44.18
C MET A 1 -17.64 -16.53 -42.94
N THR A 2 -16.75 -16.88 -42.03
CA THR A 2 -17.04 -17.55 -40.76
C THR A 2 -17.30 -16.48 -39.70
N ASN A 3 -18.49 -16.48 -39.11
CA ASN A 3 -18.90 -15.52 -38.10
C ASN A 3 -18.09 -15.74 -36.81
N TYR A 4 -17.36 -14.71 -36.39
CA TYR A 4 -16.68 -14.64 -35.11
C TYR A 4 -17.68 -14.19 -34.04
N THR A 5 -18.17 -15.11 -33.22
CA THR A 5 -18.90 -14.77 -31.98
C THR A 5 -17.91 -14.44 -30.87
N THR A 6 -18.25 -13.44 -30.04
CA THR A 6 -17.55 -13.21 -28.76
C THR A 6 -17.69 -14.42 -27.83
N PHE A 7 -16.91 -14.50 -26.74
CA PHE A 7 -17.07 -15.53 -25.71
C PHE A 7 -18.52 -15.65 -25.19
N LEU A 8 -19.29 -14.57 -25.30
CA LEU A 8 -20.70 -14.48 -24.93
C LEU A 8 -21.68 -14.75 -26.08
N GLY A 9 -21.23 -15.16 -27.27
CA GLY A 9 -22.14 -15.54 -28.37
C GLY A 9 -22.93 -14.36 -29.00
N LEU A 10 -22.55 -13.11 -28.71
CA LEU A 10 -23.30 -11.93 -29.14
C LEU A 10 -23.07 -11.66 -30.63
N TYR A 11 -24.14 -11.24 -31.32
CA TYR A 11 -24.07 -10.80 -32.71
C TYR A 11 -23.40 -9.42 -32.77
N LYS A 12 -22.25 -9.35 -33.43
CA LYS A 12 -21.54 -8.10 -33.71
C LYS A 12 -21.87 -7.66 -35.14
N PRO A 13 -22.56 -6.52 -35.35
CA PRO A 13 -22.86 -6.06 -36.70
C PRO A 13 -21.57 -5.64 -37.41
N ASP A 14 -21.46 -5.99 -38.70
CA ASP A 14 -20.26 -5.74 -39.50
C ASP A 14 -20.02 -4.25 -39.84
N LYS A 15 -21.02 -3.38 -39.59
CA LYS A 15 -20.92 -1.91 -39.77
C LYS A 15 -21.77 -1.17 -38.73
N THR A 16 -21.30 0.03 -38.33
CA THR A 16 -21.90 0.88 -37.28
C THR A 16 -23.03 1.79 -37.76
N GLU A 17 -23.45 1.72 -39.02
CA GLU A 17 -24.59 2.49 -39.55
C GLU A 17 -25.78 1.57 -39.84
N GLY A 18 -26.92 1.86 -39.22
CA GLY A 18 -28.17 1.13 -39.44
C GLY A 18 -28.31 -0.14 -38.59
N VAL A 19 -28.14 -0.06 -37.28
CA VAL A 19 -28.43 -1.19 -36.39
C VAL A 19 -29.94 -1.46 -36.42
N GLU A 20 -30.35 -2.55 -37.06
CA GLU A 20 -31.75 -2.99 -37.07
C GLU A 20 -32.17 -3.40 -35.66
N VAL A 21 -33.34 -2.92 -35.22
CA VAL A 21 -33.91 -3.16 -33.87
C VAL A 21 -33.99 -4.66 -33.55
N GLU A 22 -34.22 -5.51 -34.56
CA GLU A 22 -34.25 -6.97 -34.41
C GLU A 22 -32.90 -7.57 -33.99
N SER A 23 -31.77 -7.00 -34.45
CA SER A 23 -30.43 -7.47 -34.06
C SER A 23 -30.07 -7.11 -32.61
N ILE A 24 -30.60 -5.98 -32.11
CA ILE A 24 -30.50 -5.60 -30.71
C ILE A 24 -31.41 -6.48 -29.85
N ALA A 25 -32.64 -6.74 -30.31
CA ALA A 25 -33.58 -7.63 -29.62
C ALA A 25 -33.02 -9.06 -29.50
N GLN A 26 -32.38 -9.60 -30.54
CA GLN A 26 -31.71 -10.90 -30.50
C GLN A 26 -30.52 -10.93 -29.53
N ASN A 27 -29.76 -9.84 -29.41
CA ASN A 27 -28.71 -9.74 -28.40
C ASN A 27 -29.31 -9.66 -26.99
N PHE A 28 -30.42 -8.95 -26.79
CA PHE A 28 -31.15 -8.94 -25.52
C PHE A 28 -31.69 -10.32 -25.17
N GLU A 29 -32.35 -11.02 -26.08
CA GLU A 29 -32.84 -12.40 -25.85
C GLU A 29 -31.70 -13.37 -25.59
N ALA A 30 -30.55 -13.24 -26.25
CA ALA A 30 -29.38 -14.07 -26.01
C ALA A 30 -28.72 -13.76 -24.66
N ILE A 31 -28.69 -12.50 -24.25
CA ILE A 31 -28.24 -12.08 -22.91
C ILE A 31 -29.23 -12.60 -21.86
N ASP A 32 -30.53 -12.43 -22.07
CA ASP A 32 -31.59 -12.84 -21.14
C ASP A 32 -31.67 -14.37 -21.02
N SER A 33 -31.43 -15.10 -22.12
CA SER A 33 -31.32 -16.56 -22.13
C SER A 33 -30.04 -17.04 -21.44
N LYS A 34 -28.92 -16.32 -21.58
CA LYS A 34 -27.66 -16.66 -20.89
C LYS A 34 -27.66 -16.26 -19.42
N ILE A 35 -28.31 -15.16 -19.08
CA ILE A 35 -28.64 -14.79 -17.71
C ILE A 35 -29.58 -15.84 -17.15
N GLY A 36 -30.66 -16.21 -17.85
CA GLY A 36 -31.56 -17.31 -17.48
C GLY A 36 -30.87 -18.66 -17.33
N ALA A 37 -29.86 -18.95 -18.14
CA ALA A 37 -29.05 -20.17 -18.03
C ALA A 37 -28.05 -20.11 -16.88
N ALA A 38 -27.43 -18.96 -16.63
CA ALA A 38 -26.57 -18.72 -15.46
C ALA A 38 -27.39 -18.71 -14.16
N LEU A 39 -28.63 -18.22 -14.18
CA LEU A 39 -29.61 -18.30 -13.10
C LEU A 39 -30.05 -19.75 -12.81
N ASN A 40 -29.80 -20.69 -13.74
CA ASN A 40 -30.09 -22.12 -13.59
C ASN A 40 -28.83 -22.96 -13.32
N ASP A 41 -27.64 -22.37 -13.19
CA ASP A 41 -26.37 -23.13 -13.13
C ASP A 41 -25.96 -23.66 -11.74
N GLY A 42 -26.78 -23.46 -10.71
CA GLY A 42 -26.56 -24.05 -9.38
C GLY A 42 -25.38 -23.46 -8.61
N THR A 43 -24.96 -22.22 -8.91
CA THR A 43 -24.04 -21.49 -8.04
C THR A 43 -24.72 -21.07 -6.73
N SER A 44 -24.14 -21.48 -5.60
CA SER A 44 -24.71 -21.47 -4.24
C SER A 44 -25.13 -20.10 -3.68
N THR A 45 -24.77 -19.00 -4.34
CA THR A 45 -25.22 -17.64 -3.98
C THR A 45 -26.60 -17.28 -4.56
N TYR A 46 -27.01 -17.89 -5.67
CA TYR A 46 -28.30 -17.60 -6.34
C TYR A 46 -29.42 -18.58 -6.00
N GLU A 47 -29.09 -19.81 -5.60
CA GLU A 47 -30.08 -20.79 -5.08
C GLU A 47 -30.91 -20.18 -3.94
N ASN A 48 -30.31 -19.32 -3.10
CA ASN A 48 -31.03 -18.61 -2.04
C ASN A 48 -32.10 -17.62 -2.54
N LEU A 49 -31.91 -16.91 -3.66
CA LEU A 49 -32.87 -15.88 -4.09
C LEU A 49 -34.07 -16.50 -4.80
N ASN A 50 -33.84 -17.49 -5.68
CA ASN A 50 -34.91 -18.22 -6.35
C ASN A 50 -35.66 -19.15 -5.39
N GLU A 51 -35.00 -19.76 -4.40
CA GLU A 51 -35.71 -20.48 -3.34
C GLU A 51 -36.49 -19.54 -2.41
N ARG A 52 -35.98 -18.33 -2.12
CA ARG A 52 -36.74 -17.31 -1.37
C ARG A 52 -37.95 -16.84 -2.15
N LEU A 53 -37.80 -16.46 -3.42
CA LEU A 53 -38.92 -16.08 -4.30
C LEU A 53 -39.94 -17.21 -4.41
N LYS A 54 -39.51 -18.46 -4.62
CA LYS A 54 -40.40 -19.63 -4.60
C LYS A 54 -41.03 -19.90 -3.25
N MET A 55 -40.35 -19.61 -2.14
CA MET A 55 -40.94 -19.66 -0.80
C MET A 55 -42.07 -18.64 -0.68
N TYR A 56 -41.92 -17.42 -1.22
CA TYR A 56 -43.00 -16.44 -1.24
C TYR A 56 -44.11 -16.82 -2.23
N GLU A 57 -43.79 -17.19 -3.47
CA GLU A 57 -44.77 -17.60 -4.48
C GLU A 57 -45.63 -18.77 -3.97
N ASN A 58 -45.03 -19.82 -3.40
CA ASN A 58 -45.77 -20.97 -2.87
C ASN A 58 -46.53 -20.65 -1.56
N ARG A 59 -46.01 -19.74 -0.72
CA ARG A 59 -46.64 -19.39 0.56
C ARG A 59 -47.72 -18.33 0.40
N PHE A 60 -47.67 -17.57 -0.70
CA PHE A 60 -48.67 -16.59 -1.07
C PHE A 60 -49.62 -17.04 -2.20
N GLU A 61 -49.42 -18.22 -2.80
CA GLU A 61 -50.27 -18.80 -3.86
C GLU A 61 -51.74 -19.04 -3.44
N HIS A 62 -52.02 -19.03 -2.13
CA HIS A 62 -53.35 -19.30 -1.55
C HIS A 62 -53.86 -18.21 -0.62
N VAL A 63 -53.30 -17.00 -0.65
CA VAL A 63 -53.70 -15.95 0.29
C VAL A 63 -54.90 -15.15 -0.23
N THR A 64 -55.80 -14.84 0.68
CA THR A 64 -56.97 -14.00 0.36
C THR A 64 -56.54 -12.56 0.14
N GLU A 65 -56.92 -11.99 -1.01
CA GLU A 65 -56.79 -10.56 -1.26
C GLU A 65 -57.87 -9.76 -0.52
N ARG A 66 -57.51 -8.61 0.04
CA ARG A 66 -58.40 -7.70 0.76
C ARG A 66 -58.14 -6.26 0.33
N ASN A 67 -59.13 -5.62 -0.29
CA ASN A 67 -59.02 -4.22 -0.64
C ASN A 67 -59.40 -3.32 0.55
N VAL A 68 -58.57 -2.34 0.91
CA VAL A 68 -58.84 -1.45 2.05
C VAL A 68 -60.17 -0.69 1.95
N MET A 69 -60.68 -0.46 0.74
CA MET A 69 -61.96 0.22 0.51
C MET A 69 -63.16 -0.61 0.98
N ASP A 70 -63.06 -1.94 0.95
CA ASP A 70 -64.10 -2.86 1.44
C ASP A 70 -64.25 -2.79 2.97
N PHE A 71 -63.22 -2.28 3.64
CA PHE A 71 -63.15 -2.04 5.09
C PHE A 71 -63.40 -0.57 5.46
N GLY A 72 -63.83 0.25 4.48
CA GLY A 72 -64.32 1.60 4.73
C GLY A 72 -63.33 2.73 4.46
N ALA A 73 -62.11 2.43 3.99
CA ALA A 73 -61.16 3.46 3.58
C ALA A 73 -61.74 4.34 2.46
N LYS A 74 -61.33 5.62 2.43
CA LYS A 74 -61.77 6.61 1.42
C LYS A 74 -60.65 7.05 0.51
N GLY A 75 -59.42 7.22 1.01
CA GLY A 75 -58.29 7.68 0.19
C GLY A 75 -58.49 9.09 -0.40
N ASP A 76 -59.28 9.93 0.27
CA ASP A 76 -59.70 11.26 -0.19
C ASP A 76 -58.77 12.40 0.28
N GLY A 77 -57.72 12.07 1.03
CA GLY A 77 -56.75 13.01 1.60
C GLY A 77 -57.20 13.69 2.88
N VAL A 78 -58.38 13.36 3.41
CA VAL A 78 -58.97 14.00 4.61
C VAL A 78 -59.40 12.96 5.64
N THR A 79 -60.11 11.92 5.23
CA THR A 79 -60.65 10.87 6.09
C THR A 79 -59.52 10.08 6.76
N ASP A 80 -59.65 9.86 8.07
CA ASP A 80 -58.77 8.94 8.79
C ASP A 80 -59.11 7.49 8.40
N ASP A 81 -58.25 6.91 7.59
CA ASP A 81 -58.38 5.57 7.05
C ASP A 81 -57.70 4.50 7.94
N THR A 82 -57.13 4.88 9.10
CA THR A 82 -56.32 3.98 9.95
C THR A 82 -57.02 2.65 10.25
N GLN A 83 -58.27 2.71 10.73
CA GLN A 83 -58.99 1.50 11.14
C GLN A 83 -59.26 0.57 9.96
N ALA A 84 -59.58 1.12 8.79
CA ALA A 84 -59.84 0.32 7.59
C ALA A 84 -58.58 -0.46 7.15
N PHE A 85 -57.40 0.12 7.29
CA PHE A 85 -56.13 -0.59 7.04
C PHE A 85 -55.90 -1.71 8.06
N HIS A 86 -56.11 -1.45 9.34
CA HIS A 86 -55.94 -2.48 10.39
C HIS A 86 -56.96 -3.61 10.23
N ASP A 87 -58.22 -3.30 9.88
CA ASP A 87 -59.25 -4.31 9.64
C ASP A 87 -58.95 -5.17 8.40
N ALA A 88 -58.41 -4.55 7.34
CA ALA A 88 -57.99 -5.27 6.14
C ALA A 88 -56.81 -6.22 6.43
N MET A 89 -55.81 -5.77 7.20
CA MET A 89 -54.66 -6.58 7.61
C MET A 89 -55.02 -7.65 8.64
N ALA A 90 -56.00 -7.38 9.52
CA ALA A 90 -56.34 -8.22 10.67
C ALA A 90 -55.07 -8.66 11.45
N ASP A 91 -54.95 -9.96 11.76
CA ASP A 91 -53.76 -10.52 12.43
C ASP A 91 -52.66 -10.97 11.44
N GLY A 92 -52.77 -10.60 10.16
CA GLY A 92 -51.86 -10.99 9.08
C GLY A 92 -52.34 -12.18 8.24
N GLY A 93 -51.53 -12.60 7.27
CA GLY A 93 -51.88 -13.67 6.33
C GLY A 93 -52.78 -13.22 5.19
N TYR A 94 -52.61 -11.97 4.71
CA TYR A 94 -53.40 -11.38 3.63
C TYR A 94 -52.54 -10.60 2.64
N VAL A 95 -53.04 -10.52 1.41
CA VAL A 95 -52.60 -9.52 0.42
C VAL A 95 -53.55 -8.34 0.52
N VAL A 96 -53.10 -7.25 1.14
CA VAL A 96 -53.88 -6.03 1.31
C VAL A 96 -53.62 -5.09 0.14
N THR A 97 -54.63 -4.90 -0.72
CA THR A 97 -54.54 -4.02 -1.89
C THR A 97 -55.05 -2.62 -1.58
N VAL A 98 -54.26 -1.63 -1.97
CA VAL A 98 -54.51 -0.21 -1.73
C VAL A 98 -54.61 0.51 -3.07
N PRO A 99 -55.82 0.97 -3.49
CA PRO A 99 -55.98 1.63 -4.76
C PRO A 99 -55.30 3.01 -4.79
N ALA A 100 -55.37 3.68 -5.95
CA ALA A 100 -54.88 5.05 -6.05
C ALA A 100 -55.73 5.99 -5.16
N GLY A 101 -55.06 6.88 -4.43
CA GLY A 101 -55.68 7.75 -3.44
C GLY A 101 -54.65 8.30 -2.44
N VAL A 102 -55.09 9.25 -1.62
CA VAL A 102 -54.33 9.77 -0.48
C VAL A 102 -55.00 9.32 0.80
N PHE A 103 -54.43 8.33 1.45
CA PHE A 103 -54.96 7.71 2.66
C PHE A 103 -54.32 8.35 3.88
N ARG A 104 -55.13 9.00 4.71
CA ARG A 104 -54.62 9.64 5.93
C ARG A 104 -54.65 8.65 7.08
N THR A 105 -53.58 8.53 7.85
CA THR A 105 -53.51 7.56 8.95
C THR A 105 -52.81 8.12 10.19
N SER A 106 -53.05 7.52 11.35
CA SER A 106 -52.32 7.78 12.60
C SER A 106 -51.13 6.84 12.79
N GLY A 107 -50.64 6.25 11.69
CA GLY A 107 -49.57 5.24 11.66
C GLY A 107 -50.10 3.81 11.59
N LEU A 108 -49.47 2.99 10.76
CA LEU A 108 -49.90 1.62 10.48
C LEU A 108 -48.98 0.59 11.14
N PHE A 109 -49.59 -0.47 11.66
CA PHE A 109 -48.91 -1.59 12.30
C PHE A 109 -49.13 -2.84 11.45
N VAL A 110 -48.06 -3.36 10.87
CA VAL A 110 -48.13 -4.46 9.92
C VAL A 110 -47.77 -5.77 10.62
N PRO A 111 -48.71 -6.72 10.72
CA PRO A 111 -48.43 -8.03 11.31
C PRO A 111 -47.61 -8.91 10.37
N SER A 112 -47.06 -10.00 10.92
CA SER A 112 -46.35 -11.02 10.14
C SER A 112 -47.20 -11.55 8.99
N ASN A 113 -46.55 -12.06 7.93
CA ASN A 113 -47.23 -12.69 6.79
C ASN A 113 -48.18 -11.75 6.04
N THR A 114 -47.84 -10.47 5.93
CA THR A 114 -48.70 -9.46 5.29
C THR A 114 -48.03 -8.88 4.08
N MET A 115 -48.75 -8.82 2.95
CA MET A 115 -48.35 -8.03 1.79
C MET A 115 -49.22 -6.78 1.71
N LEU A 116 -48.63 -5.60 1.83
CA LEU A 116 -49.32 -4.32 1.62
C LEU A 116 -48.91 -3.75 0.25
N VAL A 117 -49.83 -3.75 -0.70
CA VAL A 117 -49.53 -3.45 -2.11
C VAL A 117 -50.37 -2.28 -2.62
N GLY A 118 -49.69 -1.20 -3.00
CA GLY A 118 -50.33 -0.03 -3.62
C GLY A 118 -50.43 -0.10 -5.14
N ALA A 119 -51.08 0.91 -5.73
CA ALA A 119 -51.22 1.06 -7.18
C ALA A 119 -49.98 1.69 -7.88
N GLY A 120 -48.95 2.05 -7.12
CA GLY A 120 -47.69 2.65 -7.59
C GLY A 120 -47.25 3.87 -6.77
N LYS A 121 -45.94 4.19 -6.84
CA LYS A 121 -45.38 5.43 -6.28
C LYS A 121 -46.17 6.64 -6.78
N LYS A 122 -46.48 7.58 -5.88
CA LYS A 122 -47.25 8.82 -6.12
C LYS A 122 -48.71 8.59 -6.56
N ARG A 123 -49.16 7.34 -6.75
CA ARG A 123 -50.56 6.98 -7.03
C ARG A 123 -51.30 6.60 -5.75
N THR A 124 -50.69 5.73 -4.97
CA THR A 124 -51.14 5.40 -3.61
C THR A 124 -50.23 6.14 -2.63
N VAL A 125 -50.79 7.04 -1.85
CA VAL A 125 -50.06 7.82 -0.84
C VAL A 125 -50.65 7.53 0.53
N ILE A 126 -49.86 6.97 1.44
CA ILE A 126 -50.22 6.84 2.86
C ILE A 126 -49.51 7.98 3.59
N LYS A 127 -50.29 8.85 4.23
CA LYS A 127 -49.79 10.10 4.81
C LYS A 127 -50.27 10.28 6.24
N LEU A 128 -49.36 10.59 7.16
CA LEU A 128 -49.75 10.79 8.57
C LEU A 128 -50.72 11.97 8.75
N LEU A 129 -51.69 11.83 9.65
CA LEU A 129 -52.56 12.93 10.12
C LEU A 129 -51.73 14.04 10.78
N ASP A 130 -52.22 15.27 10.76
CA ASP A 130 -51.50 16.45 11.24
C ASP A 130 -51.30 16.41 12.76
N GLU A 131 -52.29 15.86 13.47
CA GLU A 131 -52.35 15.64 14.91
C GLU A 131 -51.60 14.38 15.38
N THR A 132 -51.08 13.56 14.46
CA THR A 132 -50.33 12.34 14.81
C THR A 132 -49.11 12.71 15.68
N PRO A 133 -48.86 12.00 16.81
CA PRO A 133 -47.68 12.24 17.63
C PRO A 133 -46.37 12.16 16.85
N VAL A 134 -45.43 13.04 17.16
CA VAL A 134 -44.13 13.16 16.46
C VAL A 134 -43.27 11.90 16.52
N GLY A 135 -43.50 10.98 17.46
CA GLY A 135 -42.77 9.70 17.55
C GLY A 135 -43.29 8.60 16.61
N ARG A 136 -44.39 8.84 15.90
CA ARG A 136 -45.06 7.79 15.13
C ARG A 136 -44.42 7.61 13.76
N SER A 137 -44.15 6.39 13.34
CA SER A 137 -43.78 6.09 11.95
C SER A 137 -45.03 5.98 11.06
N VAL A 138 -44.91 6.22 9.75
CA VAL A 138 -46.06 6.01 8.82
C VAL A 138 -46.44 4.53 8.82
N LEU A 139 -45.45 3.66 8.75
CA LEU A 139 -45.60 2.22 8.77
C LEU A 139 -44.52 1.61 9.66
N THR A 140 -44.92 0.68 10.54
CA THR A 140 -44.01 -0.16 11.34
C THR A 140 -44.57 -1.55 11.50
N ASN A 141 -43.74 -2.54 11.86
CA ASN A 141 -44.24 -3.86 12.23
C ASN A 141 -45.02 -3.82 13.56
N SER A 142 -46.00 -4.70 13.74
CA SER A 142 -46.96 -4.62 14.84
C SER A 142 -46.42 -5.09 16.20
N ASP A 143 -45.45 -6.00 16.22
CA ASP A 143 -44.80 -6.53 17.42
C ASP A 143 -43.28 -6.37 17.32
N TYR A 144 -42.77 -5.30 17.89
CA TYR A 144 -41.33 -5.06 18.02
C TYR A 144 -40.71 -5.87 19.17
N THR A 145 -41.49 -6.38 20.12
CA THR A 145 -40.96 -7.08 21.29
C THR A 145 -40.54 -8.49 20.92
N ASN A 146 -41.45 -9.24 20.29
CA ASN A 146 -41.18 -10.60 19.82
C ASN A 146 -40.74 -10.63 18.35
N GLY A 147 -40.96 -9.53 17.63
CA GLY A 147 -40.61 -9.40 16.24
C GLY A 147 -41.73 -9.83 15.31
N ASN A 148 -41.55 -9.53 14.03
CA ASN A 148 -42.41 -9.99 12.96
C ASN A 148 -41.60 -10.57 11.82
N GLU A 149 -42.24 -11.28 10.92
CA GLU A 149 -41.56 -11.90 9.79
C GLU A 149 -42.43 -11.90 8.54
N ASN A 150 -41.78 -11.96 7.37
CA ASN A 150 -42.44 -12.14 6.08
C ASN A 150 -43.44 -11.03 5.76
N ILE A 151 -43.01 -9.79 5.95
CA ILE A 151 -43.73 -8.59 5.57
C ILE A 151 -43.25 -8.15 4.18
N TYR A 152 -44.20 -7.86 3.29
CA TYR A 152 -43.95 -7.20 2.01
C TYR A 152 -44.66 -5.84 1.98
N VAL A 153 -43.95 -4.77 1.62
CA VAL A 153 -44.53 -3.45 1.38
C VAL A 153 -44.13 -2.96 0.00
N GLY A 154 -45.11 -2.76 -0.89
CA GLY A 154 -44.87 -2.57 -2.30
C GLY A 154 -45.65 -1.42 -2.93
N HIS A 155 -45.05 -0.77 -3.93
CA HIS A 155 -45.76 0.05 -4.92
C HIS A 155 -46.60 1.20 -4.34
N LEU A 156 -46.06 1.97 -3.39
CA LEU A 156 -46.78 3.06 -2.75
C LEU A 156 -45.84 4.20 -2.33
N THR A 157 -46.42 5.30 -1.84
CA THR A 157 -45.71 6.41 -1.23
C THR A 157 -46.04 6.51 0.26
N LEU A 158 -45.03 6.66 1.09
CA LEU A 158 -45.14 6.95 2.51
C LEU A 158 -44.71 8.40 2.76
N ASP A 159 -45.60 9.19 3.36
CA ASP A 159 -45.36 10.60 3.68
C ASP A 159 -45.58 10.83 5.19
N TRP A 160 -44.49 11.04 5.92
CA TRP A 160 -44.54 11.28 7.37
C TRP A 160 -45.14 12.64 7.73
N ASN A 161 -45.36 13.50 6.73
CA ASN A 161 -46.04 14.78 6.85
C ASN A 161 -45.27 15.80 7.70
N LYS A 162 -43.94 15.90 7.51
CA LYS A 162 -43.08 16.88 8.20
C LYS A 162 -43.54 18.32 8.02
N ASP A 163 -44.05 18.67 6.84
CA ASP A 163 -44.39 20.04 6.46
C ASP A 163 -45.56 20.64 7.26
N THR A 164 -46.42 19.81 7.87
CA THR A 164 -47.56 20.29 8.68
C THR A 164 -47.26 20.30 10.17
N ARG A 165 -46.07 19.86 10.59
CA ARG A 165 -45.72 19.82 12.02
C ARG A 165 -45.49 21.23 12.58
N PRO A 166 -45.97 21.51 13.80
CA PRO A 166 -45.84 22.84 14.41
C PRO A 166 -44.39 23.18 14.74
N ALA A 167 -43.97 24.43 14.55
CA ALA A 167 -42.59 24.84 14.83
C ALA A 167 -42.10 24.41 16.23
N GLY A 168 -40.86 23.90 16.33
CA GLY A 168 -40.23 23.52 17.60
C GLY A 168 -40.47 22.07 18.06
N TRP A 169 -41.03 21.20 17.23
CA TRP A 169 -41.12 19.77 17.52
C TRP A 169 -39.73 19.12 17.69
N LYS A 170 -39.68 18.04 18.46
CA LYS A 170 -38.48 17.23 18.69
C LYS A 170 -38.79 15.75 18.52
N ILE A 171 -37.92 15.04 17.81
CA ILE A 171 -38.03 13.59 17.68
C ILE A 171 -37.74 12.93 19.03
N PRO A 172 -38.58 11.97 19.47
CA PRO A 172 -38.29 11.18 20.67
C PRO A 172 -37.00 10.37 20.54
N LYS A 173 -36.43 9.95 21.67
CA LYS A 173 -35.25 9.07 21.65
C LYS A 173 -35.63 7.67 21.16
N GLY A 174 -34.85 7.11 20.25
CA GLY A 174 -34.98 5.73 19.75
C GLY A 174 -35.48 5.65 18.31
N PRO A 175 -35.63 4.42 17.78
CA PRO A 175 -36.03 4.18 16.39
C PRO A 175 -37.50 4.56 16.21
N THR A 176 -37.76 5.81 15.83
CA THR A 176 -39.10 6.39 15.74
C THR A 176 -39.19 7.34 14.56
N SER A 177 -40.40 7.80 14.23
CA SER A 177 -40.60 8.93 13.31
C SER A 177 -40.13 8.71 11.87
N SER A 178 -39.99 7.45 11.45
CA SER A 178 -39.59 7.09 10.08
C SER A 178 -40.79 7.04 9.14
N CYS A 179 -40.57 7.09 7.83
CA CYS A 179 -41.65 6.69 6.91
C CYS A 179 -41.92 5.20 7.05
N LEU A 180 -40.88 4.36 6.92
CA LEU A 180 -40.95 2.94 7.24
C LEU A 180 -39.92 2.60 8.30
N LEU A 181 -40.38 1.95 9.37
CA LEU A 181 -39.54 1.39 10.41
C LEU A 181 -39.78 -0.12 10.50
N PHE A 182 -38.72 -0.92 10.34
CA PHE A 182 -38.73 -2.32 10.75
C PHE A 182 -37.85 -2.49 11.97
N ALA A 183 -38.45 -3.00 13.06
CA ALA A 183 -37.77 -3.26 14.31
C ALA A 183 -37.98 -4.73 14.71
N ASN A 184 -36.90 -5.50 14.81
CA ASN A 184 -36.95 -6.95 15.04
C ASN A 184 -37.76 -7.68 13.96
N VAL A 185 -37.41 -7.47 12.68
CA VAL A 185 -38.11 -8.05 11.54
C VAL A 185 -37.22 -9.02 10.77
N ASP A 186 -37.76 -10.20 10.46
CA ASP A 186 -37.08 -11.22 9.67
C ASP A 186 -37.71 -11.41 8.29
N TYR A 187 -36.88 -11.75 7.29
CA TYR A 187 -37.31 -12.18 5.95
C TYR A 187 -38.36 -11.26 5.30
N SER A 188 -38.06 -9.98 5.19
CA SER A 188 -39.04 -8.97 4.76
C SER A 188 -38.52 -8.07 3.64
N PHE A 189 -39.43 -7.61 2.79
CA PHE A 189 -39.13 -6.96 1.52
C PHE A 189 -39.91 -5.66 1.38
N VAL A 190 -39.22 -4.62 0.92
CA VAL A 190 -39.80 -3.33 0.58
C VAL A 190 -39.41 -3.02 -0.84
N GLU A 191 -40.39 -2.88 -1.72
CA GLU A 191 -40.14 -2.78 -3.15
C GLU A 191 -40.93 -1.64 -3.81
N HIS A 192 -40.27 -0.84 -4.64
CA HIS A 192 -40.93 0.26 -5.34
C HIS A 192 -41.69 1.23 -4.40
N VAL A 193 -41.18 1.45 -3.19
CA VAL A 193 -41.75 2.41 -2.23
C VAL A 193 -41.04 3.76 -2.34
N PHE A 194 -41.80 4.85 -2.26
CA PHE A 194 -41.26 6.21 -2.16
C PHE A 194 -41.52 6.77 -0.76
N ALA A 195 -40.48 6.94 0.04
CA ALA A 195 -40.53 7.61 1.34
C ALA A 195 -40.22 9.10 1.17
N LYS A 196 -41.00 9.98 1.79
CA LYS A 196 -40.66 11.41 1.80
C LYS A 196 -41.03 12.10 3.10
N ASN A 197 -40.33 13.21 3.35
CA ASN A 197 -40.63 14.12 4.46
C ASN A 197 -40.63 13.42 5.82
N ALA A 198 -39.71 12.46 6.04
CA ALA A 198 -39.60 11.75 7.32
C ALA A 198 -39.23 12.68 8.47
N GLY A 199 -39.75 12.40 9.66
CA GLY A 199 -39.36 13.10 10.88
C GLY A 199 -37.92 12.76 11.28
N LEU A 200 -37.58 11.46 11.20
CA LEU A 200 -36.23 10.93 11.38
C LEU A 200 -35.73 10.31 10.07
N HIS A 201 -36.05 9.04 9.79
CA HIS A 201 -35.52 8.34 8.61
C HIS A 201 -36.56 8.04 7.52
N GLY A 202 -36.15 8.00 6.26
CA GLY A 202 -37.01 7.50 5.18
C GLY A 202 -37.33 6.01 5.39
N PHE A 203 -36.30 5.19 5.38
CA PHE A 203 -36.35 3.76 5.68
C PHE A 203 -35.34 3.41 6.76
N ASP A 204 -35.78 2.64 7.75
CA ASP A 204 -34.92 2.13 8.82
C ASP A 204 -35.22 0.65 9.10
N SER A 205 -34.16 -0.13 9.25
CA SER A 205 -34.19 -1.54 9.65
C SER A 205 -33.27 -1.72 10.85
N THR A 206 -33.84 -2.05 12.00
CA THR A 206 -33.17 -1.92 13.28
C THR A 206 -33.58 -2.96 14.33
N SER A 207 -32.91 -2.94 15.49
CA SER A 207 -33.43 -3.50 16.74
C SER A 207 -34.49 -2.58 17.36
N PRO A 208 -35.30 -3.07 18.32
CA PRO A 208 -36.31 -2.25 19.00
C PRO A 208 -35.75 -1.05 19.76
N ASN A 209 -34.44 -1.04 20.01
CA ASN A 209 -33.74 0.02 20.73
C ASN A 209 -32.44 0.38 20.01
N TYR A 210 -31.94 1.60 20.25
CA TYR A 210 -30.58 2.02 19.91
C TYR A 210 -29.69 2.01 21.15
N ASN A 211 -28.37 1.88 20.97
CA ASN A 211 -27.41 2.29 21.99
C ASN A 211 -27.49 3.80 22.21
N ARG A 212 -27.09 4.25 23.41
CA ARG A 212 -27.15 5.66 23.77
C ARG A 212 -25.97 6.05 24.64
N HIS A 213 -25.40 7.20 24.29
CA HIS A 213 -24.36 7.83 25.08
C HIS A 213 -24.81 8.06 26.54
N GLY A 214 -23.99 7.63 27.49
CA GLY A 214 -24.23 7.74 28.93
C GLY A 214 -25.22 6.72 29.51
N GLU A 215 -25.78 5.82 28.70
CA GLU A 215 -26.63 4.71 29.18
C GLU A 215 -25.87 3.37 29.10
N MET A 216 -25.26 3.08 27.95
CA MET A 216 -24.50 1.85 27.71
C MET A 216 -23.35 2.11 26.73
N ASP A 217 -22.33 2.83 27.22
CA ASP A 217 -21.15 3.22 26.45
C ASP A 217 -20.20 2.04 26.28
N ASP A 218 -20.57 1.14 25.37
CA ASP A 218 -19.78 -0.03 25.03
C ASP A 218 -19.70 -0.19 23.50
N PRO A 219 -18.56 0.17 22.87
CA PRO A 219 -18.35 0.02 21.43
C PRO A 219 -18.26 -1.43 20.96
N THR A 220 -18.61 -2.39 21.82
CA THR A 220 -18.71 -3.83 21.51
C THR A 220 -20.10 -4.39 21.80
N TYR A 221 -21.02 -3.62 22.40
CA TYR A 221 -22.36 -4.09 22.72
C TYR A 221 -23.32 -3.95 21.53
N TYR A 222 -23.77 -5.09 21.02
CA TYR A 222 -24.81 -5.17 20.00
C TYR A 222 -26.19 -5.28 20.66
N GLN A 223 -27.12 -4.38 20.30
CA GLN A 223 -28.51 -4.53 20.72
C GLN A 223 -29.08 -5.87 20.26
N PRO A 224 -29.81 -6.60 21.13
CA PRO A 224 -30.48 -7.82 20.73
C PRO A 224 -31.64 -7.51 19.78
N ASN A 225 -32.12 -8.54 19.08
CA ASN A 225 -33.34 -8.50 18.28
C ASN A 225 -33.27 -7.50 17.10
N GLY A 226 -32.08 -7.31 16.51
CA GLY A 226 -31.96 -6.58 15.24
C GLY A 226 -32.60 -7.33 14.09
N CYS A 227 -33.08 -6.60 13.09
CA CYS A 227 -33.64 -7.19 11.86
C CYS A 227 -32.67 -8.16 11.17
N ASN A 228 -33.21 -9.16 10.48
CA ASN A 228 -32.44 -10.13 9.72
C ASN A 228 -33.05 -10.39 8.34
N PHE A 229 -32.24 -10.38 7.27
CA PHE A 229 -32.72 -10.60 5.90
C PHE A 229 -33.83 -9.63 5.47
N VAL A 230 -33.56 -8.32 5.58
CA VAL A 230 -34.44 -7.26 5.10
C VAL A 230 -33.91 -6.68 3.79
N THR A 231 -34.75 -6.60 2.77
CA THR A 231 -34.36 -6.05 1.45
C THR A 231 -35.20 -4.83 1.09
N PHE A 232 -34.53 -3.74 0.72
CA PHE A 232 -35.12 -2.58 0.08
C PHE A 232 -34.69 -2.57 -1.39
N SER A 233 -35.64 -2.68 -2.31
CA SER A 233 -35.39 -2.79 -3.75
C SER A 233 -36.15 -1.73 -4.52
N HIS A 234 -35.47 -0.99 -5.40
CA HIS A 234 -36.09 0.06 -6.23
C HIS A 234 -36.84 1.14 -5.41
N CYS A 235 -36.43 1.35 -4.17
CA CYS A 235 -37.01 2.35 -3.27
C CYS A 235 -36.44 3.74 -3.53
N GLU A 236 -37.19 4.76 -3.15
CA GLU A 236 -36.81 6.16 -3.30
C GLU A 236 -37.01 6.89 -1.97
N ALA A 237 -36.09 7.75 -1.55
CA ALA A 237 -36.23 8.54 -0.33
C ALA A 237 -35.72 9.98 -0.48
N THR A 238 -36.44 10.93 0.14
CA THR A 238 -36.04 12.35 0.18
C THR A 238 -36.60 13.09 1.40
N GLY A 239 -35.96 14.19 1.80
CA GLY A 239 -36.53 15.11 2.79
C GLY A 239 -36.51 14.62 4.24
N SER A 240 -35.76 13.56 4.55
CA SER A 240 -35.66 13.01 5.90
C SER A 240 -35.01 13.98 6.88
N GLY A 241 -35.40 13.91 8.16
CA GLY A 241 -34.85 14.74 9.24
C GLY A 241 -33.47 14.28 9.72
N ASP A 242 -33.11 13.05 9.40
CA ASP A 242 -31.75 12.51 9.46
C ASP A 242 -31.49 11.76 8.14
N ASP A 243 -31.17 10.46 8.16
CA ASP A 243 -30.87 9.72 6.94
C ASP A 243 -32.08 9.28 6.14
N ASN A 244 -31.93 9.25 4.82
CA ASN A 244 -32.97 8.74 3.93
C ASN A 244 -33.10 7.20 4.01
N PHE A 245 -31.99 6.48 3.98
CA PHE A 245 -31.93 5.03 4.18
C PHE A 245 -30.94 4.74 5.29
N THR A 246 -31.34 3.93 6.26
CA THR A 246 -30.43 3.51 7.33
C THR A 246 -30.71 2.10 7.82
N CYS A 247 -29.73 1.49 8.47
CA CYS A 247 -29.90 0.30 9.27
C CYS A 247 -29.00 0.32 10.50
N HIS A 248 -29.46 -0.36 11.55
CA HIS A 248 -28.79 -0.41 12.85
C HIS A 248 -28.94 -1.82 13.45
N PHE A 249 -27.91 -2.33 14.13
CA PHE A 249 -27.93 -3.54 14.97
C PHE A 249 -28.47 -4.83 14.32
N GLY A 250 -28.76 -4.83 13.02
CA GLY A 250 -29.31 -5.93 12.25
C GLY A 250 -28.25 -6.68 11.44
N LYS A 251 -28.70 -7.72 10.75
CA LYS A 251 -27.89 -8.58 9.86
C LYS A 251 -28.54 -8.73 8.50
N HIS A 252 -27.72 -8.86 7.45
CA HIS A 252 -28.19 -9.19 6.10
C HIS A 252 -29.21 -8.20 5.52
N THR A 253 -29.07 -6.91 5.84
CA THR A 253 -29.83 -5.84 5.17
C THR A 253 -29.29 -5.63 3.77
N THR A 254 -30.18 -5.54 2.78
CA THR A 254 -29.81 -5.24 1.38
C THR A 254 -30.52 -3.99 0.90
N PHE A 255 -29.77 -3.04 0.36
CA PHE A 255 -30.30 -1.92 -0.42
C PHE A 255 -29.91 -2.14 -1.88
N SER A 256 -30.87 -2.33 -2.78
CA SER A 256 -30.61 -2.61 -4.19
C SER A 256 -31.40 -1.67 -5.10
N HIS A 257 -30.72 -1.04 -6.05
CA HIS A 257 -31.34 -0.14 -7.04
C HIS A 257 -32.13 1.02 -6.41
N CYS A 258 -31.75 1.45 -5.21
CA CYS A 258 -32.43 2.52 -4.49
C CYS A 258 -31.89 3.91 -4.88
N LEU A 259 -32.77 4.92 -4.82
CA LEU A 259 -32.44 6.32 -5.05
C LEU A 259 -32.65 7.14 -3.78
N SER A 260 -31.59 7.78 -3.29
CA SER A 260 -31.65 8.69 -2.15
C SER A 260 -31.23 10.08 -2.60
N TYR A 261 -32.04 11.09 -2.32
CA TYR A 261 -31.71 12.46 -2.70
C TYR A 261 -32.20 13.52 -1.72
N HIS A 262 -31.41 14.57 -1.53
CA HIS A 262 -31.73 15.77 -0.76
C HIS A 262 -32.37 15.47 0.61
N PRO A 263 -31.70 14.72 1.50
CA PRO A 263 -32.15 14.66 2.88
C PRO A 263 -31.99 16.06 3.52
N MET A 264 -32.79 16.40 4.52
CA MET A 264 -32.94 17.82 4.95
C MET A 264 -32.40 18.16 6.33
N GLY A 265 -32.18 17.18 7.22
CA GLY A 265 -31.63 17.47 8.54
C GLY A 265 -32.49 18.44 9.36
N LEU A 266 -31.81 19.15 10.28
CA LEU A 266 -32.32 20.33 10.99
C LEU A 266 -31.94 21.66 10.32
N ASN A 267 -31.10 21.62 9.27
CA ASN A 267 -30.59 22.76 8.51
C ASN A 267 -29.92 23.85 9.39
N ASP A 268 -29.23 23.44 10.44
CA ASP A 268 -28.49 24.31 11.36
C ASP A 268 -26.96 24.35 11.09
N GLY A 269 -26.51 23.56 10.11
CA GLY A 269 -25.11 23.42 9.75
C GLY A 269 -24.33 22.37 10.54
N THR A 270 -25.00 21.56 11.36
CA THR A 270 -24.36 20.49 12.15
C THR A 270 -24.96 19.10 11.91
N SER A 271 -25.97 19.00 11.06
CA SER A 271 -26.76 17.78 10.87
C SER A 271 -25.98 16.74 10.07
N ASN A 272 -25.73 15.56 10.65
CA ASN A 272 -25.07 14.42 9.99
C ASN A 272 -26.02 13.70 9.02
N THR A 273 -26.59 14.42 8.09
CA THR A 273 -27.73 13.95 7.33
C THR A 273 -27.30 13.30 6.01
N ASN A 274 -27.42 11.98 5.91
CA ASN A 274 -26.86 11.22 4.80
C ASN A 274 -27.92 10.60 3.89
N CYS A 275 -27.46 10.16 2.71
CA CYS A 275 -28.30 9.46 1.76
C CYS A 275 -28.51 7.99 2.16
N PHE A 276 -27.42 7.26 2.40
CA PHE A 276 -27.40 5.91 2.93
C PHE A 276 -26.45 5.85 4.13
N GLU A 277 -26.94 5.43 5.28
CA GLU A 277 -26.16 5.27 6.50
C GLU A 277 -26.23 3.82 6.99
N ILE A 278 -25.08 3.16 7.06
CA ILE A 278 -24.96 1.80 7.58
C ILE A 278 -24.29 1.96 8.94
N ASP A 279 -25.12 1.98 9.97
CA ASP A 279 -24.73 2.51 11.27
C ASP A 279 -24.57 1.42 12.35
N ASP A 280 -24.27 1.87 13.56
CA ASP A 280 -24.23 1.16 14.83
C ASP A 280 -24.71 -0.30 14.79
N GLY A 281 -23.76 -1.22 14.87
CA GLY A 281 -24.01 -2.66 15.04
C GLY A 281 -24.47 -3.40 13.79
N SER A 282 -24.62 -2.73 12.65
CA SER A 282 -25.00 -3.34 11.38
C SER A 282 -23.98 -4.36 10.89
N GLN A 283 -24.45 -5.47 10.37
CA GLN A 283 -23.59 -6.59 9.96
C GLN A 283 -24.07 -7.19 8.63
N ASP A 284 -23.12 -7.63 7.79
CA ASP A 284 -23.42 -8.38 6.56
C ASP A 284 -24.33 -7.58 5.61
N VAL A 285 -24.06 -6.30 5.43
CA VAL A 285 -24.90 -5.38 4.64
C VAL A 285 -24.41 -5.30 3.20
N MET A 286 -25.35 -5.39 2.25
CA MET A 286 -25.09 -5.19 0.82
C MET A 286 -25.80 -3.93 0.33
N VAL A 287 -25.04 -3.05 -0.33
CA VAL A 287 -25.57 -1.89 -1.06
C VAL A 287 -25.17 -2.06 -2.52
N ASP A 288 -26.14 -2.33 -3.39
CA ASP A 288 -25.90 -2.61 -4.80
C ASP A 288 -26.66 -1.63 -5.71
N SER A 289 -25.94 -1.06 -6.68
CA SER A 289 -26.54 -0.26 -7.76
C SER A 289 -27.39 0.93 -7.27
N CYS A 290 -27.11 1.44 -6.06
CA CYS A 290 -27.78 2.58 -5.47
C CYS A 290 -27.20 3.92 -5.91
N ILE A 291 -28.03 4.96 -5.89
CA ILE A 291 -27.68 6.33 -6.27
C ILE A 291 -27.95 7.28 -5.10
N SER A 292 -26.95 8.09 -4.74
CA SER A 292 -27.07 9.14 -3.71
C SER A 292 -26.87 10.54 -4.29
N ILE A 293 -27.71 11.50 -3.92
CA ILE A 293 -27.65 12.88 -4.46
C ILE A 293 -27.78 13.93 -3.35
N GLY A 294 -26.77 14.79 -3.22
CA GLY A 294 -26.86 16.01 -2.42
C GLY A 294 -27.02 15.84 -0.90
N GLY A 295 -26.67 14.68 -0.34
CA GLY A 295 -26.54 14.49 1.11
C GLY A 295 -25.23 15.07 1.65
N VAL A 296 -25.07 15.08 2.98
CA VAL A 296 -23.75 15.34 3.59
C VAL A 296 -22.81 14.21 3.19
N ARG A 297 -23.25 12.96 3.36
CA ARG A 297 -22.61 11.79 2.75
C ARG A 297 -23.53 11.07 1.80
N GLY A 298 -22.94 10.59 0.71
CA GLY A 298 -23.62 9.70 -0.22
C GLY A 298 -23.85 8.33 0.43
N PHE A 299 -22.75 7.68 0.79
CA PHE A 299 -22.75 6.41 1.51
C PHE A 299 -21.86 6.53 2.74
N GLU A 300 -22.43 6.33 3.91
CA GLU A 300 -21.73 6.31 5.19
C GLU A 300 -21.76 4.89 5.79
N ILE A 301 -20.60 4.39 6.21
CA ILE A 301 -20.44 3.16 6.97
C ILE A 301 -19.77 3.56 8.28
N LYS A 302 -20.51 3.51 9.38
CA LYS A 302 -20.02 4.06 10.64
C LYS A 302 -20.47 3.34 11.90
N ALA A 303 -19.96 3.84 13.01
CA ALA A 303 -20.68 3.85 14.27
C ALA A 303 -20.29 5.08 15.11
N HIS A 304 -21.12 5.36 16.09
CA HIS A 304 -20.81 6.22 17.23
C HIS A 304 -19.75 5.60 18.14
N ASP A 305 -19.12 6.43 18.98
CA ASP A 305 -18.09 6.02 19.95
C ASP A 305 -18.59 5.05 21.03
N TYR A 306 -19.89 5.08 21.31
CA TYR A 306 -20.58 4.22 22.27
C TYR A 306 -21.25 2.99 21.65
N ALA A 307 -20.98 2.69 20.37
CA ALA A 307 -21.63 1.60 19.66
C ALA A 307 -20.63 0.80 18.80
N PRO A 308 -20.90 -0.49 18.55
CA PRO A 308 -20.06 -1.27 17.65
C PRO A 308 -20.17 -0.76 16.21
N ALA A 309 -19.03 -0.65 15.53
CA ALA A 309 -18.98 -0.32 14.10
C ALA A 309 -19.72 -1.34 13.23
N ALA A 310 -20.33 -0.83 12.16
CA ALA A 310 -20.80 -1.66 11.07
C ALA A 310 -19.64 -2.50 10.48
N LYS A 311 -19.90 -3.74 10.10
CA LYS A 311 -18.85 -4.63 9.56
C LYS A 311 -19.37 -5.61 8.52
N ARG A 312 -18.46 -6.13 7.69
CA ARG A 312 -18.78 -6.99 6.54
C ARG A 312 -19.77 -6.28 5.60
N VAL A 313 -19.47 -5.03 5.27
CA VAL A 313 -20.31 -4.18 4.43
C VAL A 313 -19.74 -4.14 3.02
N GLN A 314 -20.59 -4.34 2.01
CA GLN A 314 -20.23 -4.35 0.60
C GLN A 314 -21.02 -3.28 -0.15
N LEU A 315 -20.32 -2.38 -0.83
CA LEU A 315 -20.89 -1.37 -1.74
C LEU A 315 -20.44 -1.72 -3.16
N VAL A 316 -21.39 -2.02 -4.04
CA VAL A 316 -21.13 -2.48 -5.40
C VAL A 316 -21.93 -1.66 -6.40
N ASN A 317 -21.28 -1.20 -7.47
CA ASN A 317 -21.92 -0.42 -8.55
C ASN A 317 -22.63 0.86 -8.09
N CYS A 318 -22.28 1.42 -6.93
CA CYS A 318 -22.93 2.61 -6.38
C CYS A 318 -22.44 3.89 -7.06
N ARG A 319 -23.31 4.92 -7.07
CA ARG A 319 -22.97 6.25 -7.62
C ARG A 319 -23.39 7.37 -6.68
N ALA A 320 -22.43 8.21 -6.31
CA ALA A 320 -22.65 9.38 -5.47
C ALA A 320 -22.52 10.65 -6.32
N TYR A 321 -23.54 11.51 -6.33
CA TYR A 321 -23.57 12.78 -7.03
C TYR A 321 -23.71 13.95 -6.07
N GLU A 322 -22.78 14.90 -6.16
CA GLU A 322 -22.91 16.20 -5.49
C GLU A 322 -23.11 16.14 -3.97
N ASN A 323 -22.68 15.04 -3.35
CA ASN A 323 -22.63 14.90 -1.90
C ASN A 323 -21.38 15.66 -1.39
N ALA A 324 -21.37 16.13 -0.14
CA ALA A 324 -20.13 16.71 0.40
C ALA A 324 -19.02 15.66 0.47
N ILE A 325 -19.36 14.47 0.95
CA ILE A 325 -18.47 13.32 0.94
C ILE A 325 -19.18 12.20 0.17
N GLY A 326 -18.57 11.69 -0.90
CA GLY A 326 -19.16 10.62 -1.71
C GLY A 326 -19.34 9.33 -0.90
N TYR A 327 -18.23 8.83 -0.35
CA TYR A 327 -18.17 7.61 0.45
C TYR A 327 -17.37 7.88 1.74
N SER A 328 -17.91 7.50 2.88
CA SER A 328 -17.34 7.78 4.21
C SER A 328 -17.34 6.52 5.06
N ILE A 329 -16.15 6.05 5.43
CA ILE A 329 -15.95 4.87 6.28
C ILE A 329 -15.23 5.34 7.54
N ARG A 330 -15.91 5.28 8.70
CA ARG A 330 -15.37 5.87 9.94
C ARG A 330 -15.95 5.27 11.23
N HIS A 331 -15.18 5.22 12.30
CA HIS A 331 -15.70 4.90 13.63
C HIS A 331 -15.37 6.03 14.60
N ILE A 332 -16.39 6.76 15.03
CA ILE A 332 -16.23 7.90 15.96
C ILE A 332 -15.58 7.40 17.26
N GLY A 333 -14.72 8.22 17.88
CA GLY A 333 -14.03 7.88 19.13
C GLY A 333 -12.89 6.88 18.99
N HIS A 334 -12.51 6.52 17.76
CA HIS A 334 -11.46 5.55 17.46
C HIS A 334 -10.48 6.10 16.41
N HIS A 335 -10.18 7.41 16.47
CA HIS A 335 -9.52 8.16 15.41
C HIS A 335 -8.16 8.74 15.82
N THR A 336 -8.09 9.31 17.01
CA THR A 336 -6.88 9.98 17.53
C THR A 336 -5.90 8.99 18.14
N ALA A 337 -4.64 9.38 18.33
CA ALA A 337 -3.60 8.52 18.92
C ALA A 337 -3.98 8.04 20.33
N SER A 338 -4.67 8.89 21.10
CA SER A 338 -5.13 8.58 22.45
C SER A 338 -6.36 7.69 22.49
N ASP A 339 -7.14 7.65 21.41
CA ASP A 339 -8.33 6.79 21.35
C ASP A 339 -7.91 5.31 21.40
N PRO A 340 -8.79 4.39 21.82
CA PRO A 340 -8.55 2.97 21.59
C PRO A 340 -8.56 2.62 20.09
N GLN A 341 -7.97 1.50 19.72
CA GLN A 341 -8.22 0.89 18.41
C GLN A 341 -9.62 0.28 18.43
N SER A 342 -10.40 0.46 17.37
CA SER A 342 -11.71 -0.18 17.29
C SER A 342 -11.58 -1.70 17.26
N ALA A 343 -12.38 -2.38 18.08
CA ALA A 343 -12.49 -3.84 18.05
C ALA A 343 -13.50 -4.37 17.01
N THR A 344 -14.31 -3.48 16.42
CA THR A 344 -15.50 -3.84 15.63
C THR A 344 -15.48 -3.29 14.20
N ALA A 345 -14.67 -2.26 13.93
CA ALA A 345 -14.58 -1.60 12.63
C ALA A 345 -13.65 -2.38 11.68
N HIS A 346 -14.21 -3.34 10.94
CA HIS A 346 -13.43 -4.13 9.98
C HIS A 346 -14.27 -4.69 8.82
N ASP A 347 -13.60 -5.14 7.78
CA ASP A 347 -14.16 -5.86 6.62
C ASP A 347 -15.16 -5.03 5.79
N VAL A 348 -14.66 -3.99 5.11
CA VAL A 348 -15.47 -3.16 4.20
C VAL A 348 -14.95 -3.30 2.78
N GLN A 349 -15.86 -3.46 1.81
CA GLN A 349 -15.51 -3.62 0.40
C GLN A 349 -16.28 -2.64 -0.48
N LEU A 350 -15.57 -1.91 -1.33
CA LEU A 350 -16.14 -1.06 -2.38
C LEU A 350 -15.69 -1.60 -3.74
N ALA A 351 -16.63 -1.85 -4.65
CA ALA A 351 -16.35 -2.33 -6.00
C ALA A 351 -17.16 -1.58 -7.06
N ASN A 352 -16.49 -1.06 -8.09
CA ASN A 352 -17.12 -0.36 -9.22
C ASN A 352 -17.94 0.89 -8.81
N CYS A 353 -17.48 1.59 -7.77
CA CYS A 353 -18.17 2.77 -7.23
C CYS A 353 -17.66 4.07 -7.85
N ILE A 354 -18.56 5.05 -7.99
CA ILE A 354 -18.22 6.35 -8.58
C ILE A 354 -18.69 7.50 -7.67
N ALA A 355 -17.86 8.54 -7.53
CA ALA A 355 -18.21 9.82 -6.92
C ALA A 355 -18.07 10.95 -7.95
N TYR A 356 -19.16 11.69 -8.17
CA TYR A 356 -19.26 12.82 -9.09
C TYR A 356 -19.41 14.14 -8.33
N ASN A 357 -18.58 15.11 -8.70
CA ASN A 357 -18.64 16.50 -8.24
C ASN A 357 -18.87 16.65 -6.72
N PRO A 358 -18.07 16.01 -5.83
CA PRO A 358 -18.20 16.27 -4.40
C PRO A 358 -18.10 17.78 -4.14
N LYS A 359 -19.00 18.34 -3.34
CA LYS A 359 -19.11 19.80 -3.13
C LYS A 359 -19.62 20.16 -1.73
N PRO A 360 -19.28 21.34 -1.17
CA PRO A 360 -19.69 21.69 0.19
C PRO A 360 -21.21 21.62 0.39
N ASN A 361 -21.65 21.21 1.58
CA ASN A 361 -23.06 21.10 1.93
C ASN A 361 -23.36 21.96 3.17
N GLU A 362 -24.41 22.79 3.09
CA GLU A 362 -24.80 23.69 4.17
C GLU A 362 -25.41 22.97 5.39
N LEU A 363 -25.84 21.72 5.24
CA LEU A 363 -26.35 20.90 6.34
C LEU A 363 -25.27 20.55 7.37
N TYR A 364 -24.01 20.46 6.93
CA TYR A 364 -22.84 20.19 7.77
C TYR A 364 -21.70 21.14 7.37
N LYS A 365 -21.67 22.31 7.99
CA LYS A 365 -20.67 23.34 7.73
C LYS A 365 -19.29 22.83 8.15
N GLY A 366 -18.35 22.86 7.20
CA GLY A 366 -16.98 22.39 7.41
C GLY A 366 -16.72 20.95 6.95
N ALA A 367 -17.74 20.21 6.50
CA ALA A 367 -17.50 18.97 5.75
C ALA A 367 -16.84 19.33 4.40
N GLY A 368 -15.52 19.12 4.33
CA GLY A 368 -14.72 19.38 3.12
C GLY A 368 -15.13 18.44 1.97
N PRO A 369 -15.23 18.94 0.73
CA PRO A 369 -15.56 18.11 -0.42
C PRO A 369 -14.56 16.96 -0.59
N ASN A 370 -15.05 15.72 -0.65
CA ASN A 370 -14.21 14.54 -0.74
C ASN A 370 -14.92 13.38 -1.46
N ALA A 371 -14.22 12.64 -2.30
CA ALA A 371 -14.79 11.49 -3.00
C ALA A 371 -14.88 10.25 -2.12
N LEU A 372 -13.83 9.96 -1.34
CA LEU A 372 -13.73 8.79 -0.47
C LEU A 372 -12.87 9.07 0.78
N GLN A 373 -13.45 8.85 1.95
CA GLN A 373 -12.79 8.91 3.25
C GLN A 373 -12.78 7.55 3.93
N ILE A 374 -11.61 7.13 4.43
CA ILE A 374 -11.43 5.90 5.21
C ILE A 374 -10.70 6.24 6.51
N SER A 375 -11.29 5.87 7.64
CA SER A 375 -10.71 6.09 8.98
C SER A 375 -11.16 5.07 10.01
N GLY A 376 -10.30 4.69 10.94
CA GLY A 376 -10.65 3.82 12.08
C GLY A 376 -11.02 2.36 11.74
N TYR A 377 -10.99 1.96 10.47
CA TYR A 377 -11.37 0.63 9.99
C TYR A 377 -10.17 -0.22 9.57
N ASP A 378 -10.23 -1.52 9.85
CA ASP A 378 -9.26 -2.51 9.38
C ASP A 378 -9.79 -3.30 8.17
N GLY A 379 -8.90 -3.66 7.24
CA GLY A 379 -9.26 -4.53 6.12
C GLY A 379 -10.26 -3.91 5.14
N VAL A 380 -10.09 -2.63 4.80
CA VAL A 380 -10.89 -1.97 3.76
C VAL A 380 -10.27 -2.23 2.39
N SER A 381 -11.07 -2.78 1.46
CA SER A 381 -10.68 -3.02 0.08
C SER A 381 -11.52 -2.20 -0.88
N VAL A 382 -10.87 -1.35 -1.67
CA VAL A 382 -11.51 -0.54 -2.71
C VAL A 382 -10.95 -0.95 -4.06
N VAL A 383 -11.84 -1.35 -4.98
CA VAL A 383 -11.47 -1.78 -6.33
C VAL A 383 -12.31 -1.09 -7.40
N ASN A 384 -11.66 -0.60 -8.46
CA ASN A 384 -12.32 0.08 -9.58
C ASN A 384 -13.17 1.28 -9.14
N PHE A 385 -12.55 2.22 -8.44
CA PHE A 385 -13.22 3.42 -7.93
C PHE A 385 -12.91 4.63 -8.81
N HIS A 386 -13.93 5.44 -9.12
CA HIS A 386 -13.78 6.62 -9.97
C HIS A 386 -14.20 7.87 -9.19
N ALA A 387 -13.30 8.83 -9.04
CA ALA A 387 -13.61 10.18 -8.59
C ALA A 387 -13.58 11.11 -9.80
N ILE A 388 -14.68 11.79 -10.07
CA ILE A 388 -14.84 12.62 -11.27
C ILE A 388 -15.36 14.00 -10.87
N CYS A 389 -14.64 15.04 -11.28
CA CYS A 389 -15.11 16.41 -11.27
C CYS A 389 -15.21 16.93 -12.71
N ASP A 390 -16.43 17.16 -13.18
CA ASP A 390 -16.72 17.81 -14.47
C ASP A 390 -17.18 19.27 -14.28
N ASP A 391 -17.49 19.68 -13.06
CA ASP A 391 -17.84 21.06 -12.72
C ASP A 391 -16.62 21.84 -12.23
N SER A 392 -15.99 22.57 -13.16
CA SER A 392 -14.82 23.40 -12.87
C SER A 392 -15.08 24.59 -11.93
N SER A 393 -16.34 24.86 -11.57
CA SER A 393 -16.67 25.94 -10.63
C SER A 393 -16.48 25.56 -9.16
N ILE A 394 -16.31 24.26 -8.87
CA ILE A 394 -16.13 23.77 -7.50
C ILE A 394 -14.71 24.10 -6.99
N ASP A 395 -14.66 24.83 -5.88
CA ASP A 395 -13.42 25.09 -5.15
C ASP A 395 -13.23 24.06 -4.03
N TYR A 396 -12.25 23.18 -4.20
CA TYR A 396 -11.89 22.16 -3.21
C TYR A 396 -11.10 22.73 -2.04
N LYS A 397 -10.67 24.00 -2.07
CA LYS A 397 -9.98 24.70 -0.97
C LYS A 397 -8.77 23.92 -0.41
N GLY A 398 -8.06 23.18 -1.25
CA GLY A 398 -6.94 22.34 -0.84
C GLY A 398 -7.32 21.04 -0.12
N ASN A 399 -8.60 20.67 -0.03
CA ASN A 399 -8.98 19.35 0.44
C ASN A 399 -8.41 18.26 -0.47
N SER A 400 -8.19 17.07 0.10
CA SER A 400 -7.76 15.89 -0.68
C SER A 400 -8.98 15.17 -1.27
N VAL A 401 -8.85 14.60 -2.46
CA VAL A 401 -9.97 13.93 -3.16
C VAL A 401 -10.29 12.59 -2.53
N VAL A 402 -9.27 11.78 -2.28
CA VAL A 402 -9.33 10.51 -1.54
C VAL A 402 -8.41 10.60 -0.33
N SER A 403 -8.92 10.24 0.85
CA SER A 403 -8.18 10.33 2.11
C SER A 403 -8.27 9.05 2.92
N VAL A 404 -7.12 8.56 3.39
CA VAL A 404 -7.03 7.48 4.39
C VAL A 404 -6.29 8.05 5.61
N PHE A 405 -6.97 8.12 6.75
CA PHE A 405 -6.49 8.90 7.90
C PHE A 405 -7.09 8.39 9.21
N TYR A 406 -6.52 8.79 10.36
CA TYR A 406 -7.06 8.46 11.69
C TYR A 406 -7.23 6.96 11.93
N LYS A 407 -6.09 6.25 12.00
CA LYS A 407 -6.01 4.80 12.22
C LYS A 407 -6.70 3.95 11.16
N GLY A 408 -6.58 2.64 11.34
CA GLY A 408 -6.96 1.61 10.38
C GLY A 408 -5.74 0.82 9.95
N ARG A 409 -5.93 -0.41 9.48
CA ARG A 409 -4.85 -1.32 9.11
C ARG A 409 -5.23 -2.09 7.86
N LEU A 410 -4.23 -2.39 7.01
CA LEU A 410 -4.39 -3.25 5.83
C LEU A 410 -5.42 -2.70 4.82
N ILE A 411 -5.27 -1.42 4.48
CA ILE A 411 -6.10 -0.77 3.48
C ILE A 411 -5.53 -1.06 2.09
N SER A 412 -6.41 -1.45 1.16
CA SER A 412 -6.05 -1.73 -0.24
C SER A 412 -6.87 -0.87 -1.19
N LEU A 413 -6.18 -0.03 -1.96
CA LEU A 413 -6.77 0.82 -3.00
C LEU A 413 -6.27 0.35 -4.37
N LYS A 414 -7.17 -0.19 -5.19
CA LYS A 414 -6.84 -0.80 -6.48
C LYS A 414 -7.65 -0.23 -7.64
N ASN A 415 -7.01 0.03 -8.76
CA ASN A 415 -7.66 0.51 -9.99
C ASN A 415 -8.50 1.79 -9.73
N ILE A 416 -7.84 2.84 -9.23
CA ILE A 416 -8.50 4.11 -8.89
C ILE A 416 -8.30 5.12 -10.03
N THR A 417 -9.37 5.76 -10.49
CA THR A 417 -9.29 6.87 -11.45
C THR A 417 -9.72 8.17 -10.80
N ILE A 418 -8.91 9.22 -10.88
CA ILE A 418 -9.23 10.54 -10.33
C ILE A 418 -9.07 11.60 -11.43
N ARG A 419 -10.13 12.35 -11.71
CA ARG A 419 -10.18 13.30 -12.82
C ARG A 419 -10.79 14.65 -12.42
N GLY A 420 -10.10 15.75 -12.75
CA GLY A 420 -10.67 17.10 -12.79
C GLY A 420 -10.63 17.94 -11.50
N PHE A 421 -10.03 17.45 -10.41
CA PHE A 421 -10.02 18.14 -9.10
C PHE A 421 -8.90 19.20 -8.98
N LYS A 422 -8.85 20.16 -9.89
CA LYS A 422 -7.71 21.09 -10.09
C LYS A 422 -7.35 21.98 -8.89
N THR A 423 -8.29 22.22 -7.98
CA THR A 423 -8.11 23.04 -6.76
C THR A 423 -7.87 22.21 -5.50
N ALA A 424 -7.83 20.87 -5.62
CA ALA A 424 -7.46 19.96 -4.53
C ALA A 424 -5.94 19.96 -4.31
N ASP A 425 -5.50 19.77 -3.07
CA ASP A 425 -4.07 19.66 -2.78
C ASP A 425 -3.53 18.27 -3.13
N ASN A 426 -4.28 17.21 -2.84
CA ASN A 426 -3.86 15.83 -3.16
C ASN A 426 -4.99 15.07 -3.86
N ASP A 427 -4.65 14.27 -4.87
CA ASP A 427 -5.61 13.30 -5.41
C ASP A 427 -5.85 12.17 -4.41
N LEU A 428 -4.78 11.59 -3.87
CA LEU A 428 -4.84 10.55 -2.86
C LEU A 428 -3.87 10.89 -1.74
N TYR A 429 -4.37 11.02 -0.51
CA TYR A 429 -3.54 11.26 0.66
C TYR A 429 -3.71 10.17 1.72
N ILE A 430 -2.62 9.46 1.97
CA ILE A 430 -2.48 8.57 3.11
C ILE A 430 -1.82 9.36 4.24
N VAL A 431 -2.64 9.75 5.22
CA VAL A 431 -2.21 10.58 6.34
C VAL A 431 -1.48 9.71 7.35
N GLY A 432 -0.23 10.09 7.60
CA GLY A 432 0.65 9.44 8.56
C GLY A 432 0.69 10.12 9.93
N GLY A 433 1.82 10.02 10.61
CA GLY A 433 2.05 10.58 11.95
C GLY A 433 1.57 9.67 13.09
N ASP A 434 1.27 10.27 14.25
CA ASP A 434 0.91 9.52 15.47
C ASP A 434 -0.40 8.72 15.32
N ASN A 435 -1.27 9.12 14.38
CA ASN A 435 -2.54 8.44 14.07
C ASN A 435 -2.43 7.58 12.79
N SER A 436 -1.22 7.13 12.46
CA SER A 436 -0.89 6.38 11.24
C SER A 436 -1.84 5.20 11.00
N VAL A 437 -2.23 5.01 9.74
CA VAL A 437 -3.04 3.90 9.24
C VAL A 437 -2.22 2.64 8.91
N GLY A 438 -0.98 2.58 9.41
CA GLY A 438 -0.08 1.45 9.21
C GLY A 438 0.21 1.20 7.72
N LYS A 439 0.04 -0.06 7.30
CA LYS A 439 0.35 -0.53 5.95
C LYS A 439 -0.81 -0.29 4.98
N VAL A 440 -0.53 0.43 3.90
CA VAL A 440 -1.47 0.69 2.79
C VAL A 440 -0.89 0.19 1.47
N MET A 441 -1.72 -0.46 0.67
CA MET A 441 -1.40 -0.82 -0.71
C MET A 441 -2.16 0.12 -1.66
N VAL A 442 -1.42 0.82 -2.51
CA VAL A 442 -1.96 1.63 -3.61
C VAL A 442 -1.46 1.02 -4.91
N ASP A 443 -2.37 0.51 -5.74
CA ASP A 443 -2.00 -0.19 -6.97
C ASP A 443 -2.95 0.15 -8.14
N GLY A 444 -2.40 0.56 -9.28
CA GLY A 444 -3.20 0.88 -10.45
C GLY A 444 -3.98 2.18 -10.26
N VAL A 445 -3.31 3.32 -10.23
CA VAL A 445 -3.96 4.64 -10.09
C VAL A 445 -3.76 5.46 -11.35
N THR A 446 -4.83 6.05 -11.88
CA THR A 446 -4.81 6.94 -13.04
C THR A 446 -5.28 8.33 -12.63
N LEU A 447 -4.43 9.35 -12.80
CA LEU A 447 -4.70 10.74 -12.45
C LEU A 447 -4.76 11.60 -13.71
N ILE A 448 -5.86 12.34 -13.89
CA ILE A 448 -6.13 13.12 -15.11
C ILE A 448 -6.54 14.55 -14.76
N ASP A 449 -5.65 15.51 -15.01
CA ASP A 449 -5.93 16.94 -14.83
C ASP A 449 -6.54 17.30 -13.47
N SER A 450 -5.90 16.81 -12.40
CA SER A 450 -6.49 16.78 -11.06
C SER A 450 -5.63 17.52 -10.01
N GLY A 451 -5.49 17.00 -8.79
CA GLY A 451 -4.89 17.67 -7.63
C GLY A 451 -3.43 18.11 -7.83
N LYS A 452 -2.96 19.03 -6.98
CA LYS A 452 -1.56 19.53 -7.00
C LYS A 452 -0.55 18.42 -6.81
N ASN A 453 -0.79 17.55 -5.86
CA ASN A 453 0.00 16.36 -5.58
C ASN A 453 -0.80 15.14 -6.03
N GLY A 454 -0.16 14.19 -6.71
CA GLY A 454 -0.83 12.96 -7.10
C GLY A 454 -1.11 12.06 -5.89
N VAL A 455 -0.12 11.26 -5.49
CA VAL A 455 -0.23 10.35 -4.35
C VAL A 455 0.71 10.79 -3.25
N ALA A 456 0.16 11.13 -2.08
CA ALA A 456 0.90 11.61 -0.93
C ALA A 456 0.86 10.60 0.23
N PHE A 457 2.00 10.44 0.89
CA PHE A 457 2.17 9.66 2.11
C PHE A 457 2.78 10.54 3.21
N GLY A 458 2.11 10.62 4.35
CA GLY A 458 2.68 11.24 5.56
C GLY A 458 3.82 10.40 6.16
N SER A 459 4.28 10.77 7.35
CA SER A 459 5.31 10.01 8.08
C SER A 459 4.79 8.70 8.68
N GLY A 460 5.65 7.72 8.91
CA GLY A 460 5.24 6.47 9.55
C GLY A 460 4.62 5.43 8.60
N MET A 461 4.80 5.59 7.29
CA MET A 461 4.25 4.78 6.20
C MET A 461 5.26 3.77 5.63
N TYR A 462 6.24 3.33 6.42
CA TYR A 462 7.43 2.58 5.97
C TYR A 462 7.17 1.20 5.33
N GLU A 463 5.98 0.62 5.52
CA GLU A 463 5.59 -0.68 4.97
C GLU A 463 4.60 -0.58 3.80
N SER A 464 4.17 0.64 3.48
CA SER A 464 3.24 0.89 2.39
C SER A 464 3.91 0.64 1.03
N VAL A 465 3.08 0.31 0.06
CA VAL A 465 3.50 0.05 -1.32
C VAL A 465 2.66 0.91 -2.24
N VAL A 466 3.32 1.59 -3.16
CA VAL A 466 2.68 2.27 -4.28
C VAL A 466 3.20 1.70 -5.60
N SER A 467 2.29 1.23 -6.44
CA SER A 467 2.63 0.64 -7.73
C SER A 467 1.65 1.01 -8.84
N ASN A 468 2.12 0.98 -10.09
CA ASN A 468 1.28 1.16 -11.27
C ASN A 468 0.48 2.48 -11.25
N VAL A 469 1.15 3.59 -10.92
CA VAL A 469 0.52 4.93 -10.88
C VAL A 469 0.91 5.74 -12.10
N TRP A 470 -0.08 6.20 -12.86
CA TRP A 470 0.10 7.07 -14.00
C TRP A 470 -0.62 8.39 -13.80
N GLY A 471 0.11 9.50 -13.87
CA GLY A 471 -0.46 10.83 -13.75
C GLY A 471 -0.18 11.71 -14.95
N GLN A 472 -1.22 12.41 -15.42
CA GLN A 472 -1.07 13.43 -16.45
C GLN A 472 -1.77 14.71 -16.02
N ARG A 473 -1.05 15.82 -16.12
CA ARG A 473 -1.58 17.17 -15.93
C ARG A 473 -1.26 18.05 -17.12
N SER A 474 -2.27 18.74 -17.63
CA SER A 474 -2.17 19.60 -18.80
C SER A 474 -1.32 20.82 -18.49
N PRO A 475 -0.27 21.10 -19.29
CA PRO A 475 0.63 22.24 -19.05
C PRO A 475 -0.06 23.61 -19.14
N LYS A 476 -1.28 23.66 -19.69
CA LYS A 476 -1.89 24.92 -20.12
C LYS A 476 -2.40 25.81 -18.99
N ASN A 477 -2.57 25.35 -17.73
CA ASN A 477 -3.07 26.19 -16.63
C ASN A 477 -2.77 25.61 -15.22
N ASN A 478 -1.53 25.75 -14.72
CA ASN A 478 -1.03 25.32 -13.40
C ASN A 478 -0.51 23.88 -13.38
N SER A 479 0.82 23.70 -13.42
CA SER A 479 1.51 22.42 -13.24
C SER A 479 1.11 21.74 -11.93
N GLY A 480 1.18 20.42 -11.91
CA GLY A 480 1.18 19.69 -10.63
C GLY A 480 2.49 19.96 -9.90
N THR A 481 2.50 19.89 -8.59
CA THR A 481 3.72 20.08 -7.80
C THR A 481 4.52 18.78 -7.76
N VAL A 482 3.90 17.67 -7.34
CA VAL A 482 4.59 16.38 -7.26
C VAL A 482 3.69 15.19 -7.62
N GLY A 483 4.20 14.25 -8.40
CA GLY A 483 3.50 13.00 -8.74
C GLY A 483 3.30 12.11 -7.52
N ILE A 484 4.40 11.64 -6.90
CA ILE A 484 4.39 10.91 -5.62
C ILE A 484 5.22 11.66 -4.58
N TYR A 485 4.59 11.92 -3.44
CA TYR A 485 5.23 12.47 -2.26
C TYR A 485 5.24 11.45 -1.12
N SER A 486 6.38 11.35 -0.42
CA SER A 486 6.44 10.66 0.86
C SER A 486 7.36 11.41 1.82
N SER A 487 6.90 11.62 3.05
CA SER A 487 7.77 12.11 4.13
C SER A 487 8.84 11.08 4.51
N ASP A 488 8.59 9.79 4.29
CA ASP A 488 9.53 8.74 4.64
C ASP A 488 10.49 8.40 3.49
N PRO A 489 11.78 8.17 3.76
CA PRO A 489 12.74 7.79 2.73
C PRO A 489 12.60 6.35 2.26
N ASP A 490 11.71 5.54 2.83
CA ASP A 490 11.70 4.08 2.70
C ASP A 490 10.45 3.51 2.01
N LEU A 491 9.63 4.37 1.39
CA LEU A 491 8.44 3.95 0.65
C LEU A 491 8.82 3.00 -0.53
N ASN A 492 8.11 1.88 -0.67
CA ASN A 492 8.25 0.99 -1.82
C ASN A 492 7.49 1.56 -3.01
N VAL A 493 8.20 1.79 -4.12
CA VAL A 493 7.67 2.41 -5.34
C VAL A 493 8.05 1.56 -6.53
N SER A 494 7.07 1.24 -7.39
CA SER A 494 7.36 0.50 -8.64
C SER A 494 6.38 0.83 -9.75
N ASN A 495 6.88 0.95 -10.99
CA ASN A 495 6.04 1.19 -12.17
C ASN A 495 5.14 2.43 -12.09
N CYS A 496 5.72 3.57 -11.73
CA CYS A 496 4.99 4.85 -11.68
C CYS A 496 5.59 5.84 -12.69
N ASP A 497 4.74 6.62 -13.35
CA ASP A 497 5.12 7.60 -14.36
C ASP A 497 4.20 8.83 -14.33
N PHE A 498 4.76 10.02 -14.55
CA PHE A 498 4.05 11.28 -14.42
C PHE A 498 4.42 12.24 -15.55
N SER A 499 3.45 13.06 -15.96
CA SER A 499 3.66 14.13 -16.94
C SER A 499 2.90 15.38 -16.52
N GLY A 500 3.54 16.55 -16.67
CA GLY A 500 2.95 17.85 -16.28
C GLY A 500 3.01 18.17 -14.78
N TYR A 501 3.79 17.40 -14.02
CA TYR A 501 4.18 17.74 -12.65
C TYR A 501 5.58 18.40 -12.67
N GLU A 502 5.85 19.30 -11.73
CA GLU A 502 7.17 19.92 -11.54
C GLU A 502 8.21 18.90 -11.08
N THR A 503 7.76 17.86 -10.38
CA THR A 503 8.58 16.75 -9.89
C THR A 503 7.78 15.46 -9.95
N ASP A 504 8.37 14.37 -10.45
CA ASP A 504 7.67 13.08 -10.47
C ASP A 504 7.67 12.44 -9.07
N PHE A 505 8.81 12.46 -8.38
CA PHE A 505 8.96 11.85 -7.06
C PHE A 505 9.69 12.78 -6.08
N ASN A 506 9.13 12.94 -4.88
CA ASN A 506 9.81 13.49 -3.71
C ASN A 506 9.64 12.54 -2.53
N ILE A 507 10.66 11.72 -2.26
CA ILE A 507 10.60 10.61 -1.29
C ILE A 507 11.67 10.83 -0.22
N GLY A 508 11.26 11.07 1.03
CA GLY A 508 12.17 11.37 2.13
C GLY A 508 13.04 12.62 1.88
N GLY A 509 12.54 13.58 1.11
CA GLY A 509 13.26 14.78 0.69
C GLY A 509 14.13 14.61 -0.55
N ALA A 510 14.28 13.39 -1.09
CA ALA A 510 15.00 13.16 -2.34
C ALA A 510 14.08 13.38 -3.54
N VAL A 511 14.45 14.33 -4.40
CA VAL A 511 13.72 14.70 -5.62
C VAL A 511 14.31 13.96 -6.82
N THR A 512 13.49 13.18 -7.53
CA THR A 512 13.92 12.47 -8.75
C THR A 512 12.91 12.60 -9.88
N PRO A 513 13.32 13.00 -11.10
CA PRO A 513 12.41 13.21 -12.25
C PRO A 513 12.35 12.01 -13.20
N TYR A 514 12.63 10.79 -12.72
CA TYR A 514 12.70 9.59 -13.57
C TYR A 514 11.94 8.43 -12.93
N PHE A 515 11.52 7.48 -13.77
CA PHE A 515 10.90 6.23 -13.36
C PHE A 515 11.66 5.56 -12.20
N LEU A 516 10.96 5.35 -11.09
CA LEU A 516 11.54 4.82 -9.86
C LEU A 516 11.12 3.36 -9.65
N PHE A 517 12.11 2.48 -9.55
CA PHE A 517 11.97 1.12 -9.03
C PHE A 517 12.75 1.02 -7.72
N LYS A 518 12.02 1.02 -6.60
CA LYS A 518 12.58 1.06 -5.26
C LYS A 518 11.94 -0.02 -4.39
N HIS A 519 12.77 -0.96 -3.94
CA HIS A 519 12.40 -2.03 -3.02
C HIS A 519 13.22 -1.96 -1.75
N LYS A 520 12.55 -2.09 -0.61
CA LYS A 520 13.16 -2.13 0.72
C LYS A 520 13.52 -3.57 1.10
N GLY A 521 14.67 -3.72 1.76
CA GLY A 521 15.08 -4.96 2.44
C GLY A 521 15.93 -5.90 1.59
N SER A 522 15.89 -7.18 1.93
CA SER A 522 16.72 -8.21 1.30
C SER A 522 16.20 -8.61 -0.09
N GLY A 523 17.10 -8.84 -1.05
CA GLY A 523 16.76 -9.10 -2.45
C GLY A 523 17.35 -10.39 -3.00
N VAL A 524 16.56 -11.11 -3.82
CA VAL A 524 17.02 -12.26 -4.61
C VAL A 524 16.70 -12.00 -6.07
N ILE A 525 17.72 -11.80 -6.91
CA ILE A 525 17.55 -11.41 -8.33
C ILE A 525 18.25 -12.42 -9.25
N GLY A 526 17.57 -12.83 -10.32
CA GLY A 526 18.13 -13.73 -11.35
C GLY A 526 18.69 -15.04 -10.78
N SER A 527 18.07 -15.58 -9.73
CA SER A 527 18.58 -16.69 -8.94
C SER A 527 17.54 -17.80 -8.79
N ARG A 528 17.98 -19.05 -8.63
CA ARG A 528 17.11 -20.24 -8.51
C ARG A 528 17.32 -20.95 -7.17
N GLU A 529 16.24 -21.32 -6.47
CA GLU A 529 16.29 -22.02 -5.17
C GLU A 529 17.15 -21.29 -4.11
N SER A 530 17.22 -19.95 -4.21
CA SER A 530 18.09 -19.08 -3.42
C SER A 530 17.30 -18.26 -2.39
N HIS A 531 17.96 -17.82 -1.32
CA HIS A 531 17.33 -17.11 -0.20
C HIS A 531 18.21 -15.96 0.31
N ALA A 532 17.60 -14.83 0.67
CA ALA A 532 18.24 -13.77 1.45
C ALA A 532 17.42 -13.56 2.73
N THR A 533 18.03 -13.73 3.89
CA THR A 533 17.38 -13.63 5.21
C THR A 533 18.21 -12.76 6.14
N GLY A 534 17.60 -11.79 6.82
CA GLY A 534 18.31 -10.75 7.57
C GLY A 534 18.07 -9.37 6.96
N ASN A 535 18.83 -8.37 7.43
CA ASN A 535 18.67 -6.99 6.98
C ASN A 535 19.59 -6.68 5.79
N ASN A 536 19.04 -6.18 4.69
CA ASN A 536 19.83 -5.71 3.54
C ASN A 536 20.74 -6.80 2.93
N ASN A 537 20.29 -8.06 2.93
CA ASN A 537 21.03 -9.17 2.33
C ASN A 537 20.69 -9.32 0.85
N PHE A 538 21.65 -9.82 0.07
CA PHE A 538 21.49 -9.87 -1.38
C PHE A 538 21.98 -11.19 -1.99
N VAL A 539 21.17 -11.78 -2.87
CA VAL A 539 21.58 -12.91 -3.70
C VAL A 539 21.33 -12.60 -5.17
N ALA A 540 22.37 -12.70 -5.99
CA ALA A 540 22.26 -12.44 -7.42
C ALA A 540 22.94 -13.53 -8.26
N GLY A 541 22.31 -13.87 -9.40
CA GLY A 541 22.88 -14.80 -10.39
C GLY A 541 23.23 -16.19 -9.84
N SER A 542 22.56 -16.64 -8.76
CA SER A 542 23.00 -17.82 -7.99
C SER A 542 21.97 -18.94 -7.99
N VAL A 543 22.45 -20.18 -7.89
CA VAL A 543 21.60 -21.37 -7.70
C VAL A 543 21.85 -21.95 -6.31
N ARG A 544 20.80 -22.03 -5.49
CA ARG A 544 20.90 -22.41 -4.07
C ARG A 544 21.89 -21.54 -3.30
N GLY A 545 21.94 -20.25 -3.63
CA GLY A 545 22.70 -19.25 -2.88
C GLY A 545 21.90 -18.80 -1.65
N ARG A 546 22.56 -18.68 -0.50
CA ARG A 546 21.91 -18.20 0.74
C ARG A 546 22.74 -17.11 1.40
N ALA A 547 22.22 -15.89 1.44
CA ALA A 547 22.78 -14.80 2.25
C ALA A 547 22.01 -14.72 3.57
N ILE A 548 22.63 -15.16 4.66
CA ILE A 548 21.99 -15.37 5.98
C ILE A 548 22.67 -14.62 7.13
N GLY A 549 23.64 -13.76 6.83
CA GLY A 549 24.23 -12.88 7.86
C GLY A 549 23.20 -11.93 8.46
N ALA A 550 23.49 -11.41 9.65
CA ALA A 550 22.55 -10.53 10.37
C ALA A 550 22.22 -9.27 9.56
N ALA A 551 23.22 -8.70 8.87
CA ALA A 551 23.03 -7.61 7.93
C ALA A 551 24.09 -7.58 6.81
N GLN A 552 23.74 -7.04 5.63
CA GLN A 552 24.69 -6.74 4.54
C GLN A 552 25.52 -7.96 4.06
N SER A 553 24.92 -9.14 4.11
CA SER A 553 25.49 -10.39 3.60
C SER A 553 25.10 -10.60 2.14
N SER A 554 26.06 -10.96 1.30
CA SER A 554 25.81 -11.17 -0.14
C SER A 554 26.35 -12.50 -0.67
N VAL A 555 25.60 -13.11 -1.60
CA VAL A 555 26.05 -14.26 -2.43
C VAL A 555 25.87 -13.91 -3.90
N LEU A 556 26.96 -13.90 -4.66
CA LEU A 556 26.95 -13.51 -6.08
C LEU A 556 27.44 -14.66 -6.97
N SER A 557 26.79 -14.87 -8.10
CA SER A 557 27.21 -15.80 -9.17
C SER A 557 27.65 -17.18 -8.66
N SER A 558 26.91 -17.74 -7.70
CA SER A 558 27.35 -18.91 -6.93
C SER A 558 26.44 -20.12 -7.08
N TYR A 559 26.98 -21.30 -6.78
CA TYR A 559 26.24 -22.56 -6.76
C TYR A 559 26.36 -23.22 -5.39
N ASN A 560 25.23 -23.62 -4.78
CA ASN A 560 25.18 -24.30 -3.48
C ASN A 560 25.93 -23.56 -2.34
N THR A 561 25.89 -22.23 -2.28
CA THR A 561 26.78 -21.45 -1.40
C THR A 561 26.00 -20.69 -0.34
N ILE A 562 26.44 -20.79 0.93
CA ILE A 562 25.90 -20.01 2.04
C ILE A 562 26.92 -18.97 2.49
N ASN A 563 26.50 -17.70 2.55
CA ASN A 563 27.19 -16.65 3.27
C ASN A 563 26.46 -16.34 4.60
N PRO A 564 27.02 -16.74 5.76
CA PRO A 564 26.47 -16.43 7.07
C PRO A 564 27.05 -15.17 7.69
N ASN A 565 28.00 -14.51 7.03
CA ASN A 565 28.75 -13.41 7.61
C ASN A 565 28.11 -12.09 7.20
N SER A 566 27.94 -11.19 8.17
CA SER A 566 27.58 -9.80 7.89
C SER A 566 28.72 -9.08 7.15
N ASP A 567 28.42 -7.93 6.55
CA ASP A 567 29.43 -7.04 5.95
C ASP A 567 30.33 -7.74 4.92
N SER A 568 29.80 -8.74 4.18
CA SER A 568 30.63 -9.59 3.35
C SER A 568 29.96 -10.03 2.05
N VAL A 569 30.80 -10.24 1.05
CA VAL A 569 30.42 -10.82 -0.24
C VAL A 569 31.08 -12.17 -0.39
N ALA A 570 30.30 -13.21 -0.66
CA ALA A 570 30.82 -14.53 -0.94
C ALA A 570 30.55 -14.96 -2.38
N LEU A 571 31.56 -15.61 -2.97
CA LEU A 571 31.43 -16.38 -4.20
C LEU A 571 31.78 -17.83 -3.88
N GLY A 572 31.02 -18.78 -4.42
CA GLY A 572 31.24 -20.19 -4.13
C GLY A 572 30.64 -21.13 -5.16
N TRP A 573 31.14 -22.36 -5.11
CA TRP A 573 30.70 -23.42 -6.00
C TRP A 573 30.95 -24.78 -5.35
N ALA A 574 29.96 -25.66 -5.45
CA ALA A 574 30.09 -27.08 -5.16
C ALA A 574 29.11 -27.89 -6.00
N ALA A 575 29.48 -29.13 -6.32
CA ALA A 575 28.59 -30.09 -6.95
C ALA A 575 27.44 -30.53 -6.00
N GLY A 576 26.38 -31.10 -6.55
CA GLY A 576 25.22 -31.61 -5.80
C GLY A 576 24.09 -30.59 -5.62
N SER A 577 23.25 -30.80 -4.60
CA SER A 577 22.05 -30.00 -4.34
C SER A 577 21.97 -29.37 -2.96
N THR A 578 22.98 -29.59 -2.10
CA THR A 578 22.95 -29.11 -0.71
C THR A 578 23.81 -27.86 -0.56
N PRO A 579 23.21 -26.70 -0.24
CA PRO A 579 23.99 -25.49 0.02
C PRO A 579 24.75 -25.60 1.34
N SER A 580 25.98 -25.08 1.37
CA SER A 580 26.83 -25.09 2.57
C SER A 580 27.68 -23.82 2.67
N SER A 581 27.99 -23.42 3.91
CA SER A 581 28.98 -22.38 4.20
C SER A 581 30.39 -22.80 3.78
N ALA A 582 30.68 -24.09 3.80
CA ALA A 582 31.97 -24.64 3.37
C ALA A 582 32.20 -24.55 1.85
N ASN A 583 31.15 -24.22 1.07
CA ASN A 583 31.25 -24.11 -0.39
C ASN A 583 31.75 -22.74 -0.86
N ARG A 584 31.96 -21.77 0.05
CA ARG A 584 32.59 -20.48 -0.26
C ARG A 584 34.00 -20.72 -0.82
N LYS A 585 34.32 -20.03 -1.91
CA LYS A 585 35.63 -20.06 -2.58
C LYS A 585 36.38 -18.75 -2.45
N ILE A 586 35.64 -17.63 -2.46
CA ILE A 586 36.12 -16.28 -2.25
C ILE A 586 35.19 -15.60 -1.25
N GLU A 587 35.77 -14.92 -0.26
CA GLU A 587 35.06 -14.04 0.68
C GLU A 587 35.80 -12.70 0.75
N LEU A 588 35.05 -11.62 0.52
CA LEU A 588 35.50 -10.25 0.72
C LEU A 588 34.77 -9.71 1.95
N HIS A 589 35.49 -9.37 3.01
CA HIS A 589 34.90 -8.92 4.28
C HIS A 589 35.17 -7.42 4.48
N ALA A 590 34.14 -6.59 4.28
CA ALA A 590 34.27 -5.14 4.29
C ALA A 590 34.67 -4.60 5.67
N LYS A 591 34.09 -5.14 6.75
CA LYS A 591 34.38 -4.70 8.12
C LYS A 591 35.79 -5.08 8.59
N GLU A 592 36.36 -6.15 8.07
CA GLU A 592 37.70 -6.63 8.50
C GLU A 592 38.80 -6.26 7.50
N GLY A 593 38.44 -5.84 6.28
CA GLY A 593 39.39 -5.61 5.20
C GLY A 593 40.07 -6.90 4.70
N THR A 594 39.45 -8.07 4.89
CA THR A 594 40.06 -9.36 4.54
C THR A 594 39.57 -9.90 3.20
N ILE A 595 40.50 -10.56 2.49
CA ILE A 595 40.22 -11.36 1.30
C ILE A 595 40.64 -12.78 1.61
N LYS A 596 39.70 -13.73 1.54
CA LYS A 596 39.98 -15.16 1.70
C LYS A 596 39.69 -15.87 0.38
N ALA A 597 40.67 -16.63 -0.12
CA ALA A 597 40.52 -17.44 -1.32
C ALA A 597 41.00 -18.86 -1.05
N THR A 598 40.24 -19.85 -1.51
CA THR A 598 40.64 -21.27 -1.44
C THR A 598 41.58 -21.68 -2.58
N GLY A 599 41.62 -20.90 -3.66
CA GLY A 599 42.55 -21.06 -4.78
C GLY A 599 43.72 -20.07 -4.71
N GLY A 600 44.65 -20.17 -5.66
CA GLY A 600 45.77 -19.24 -5.76
C GLY A 600 45.32 -17.83 -6.17
N VAL A 601 46.07 -16.82 -5.73
CA VAL A 601 45.98 -15.44 -6.20
C VAL A 601 47.15 -15.21 -7.16
N THR A 602 46.87 -14.89 -8.41
CA THR A 602 47.89 -14.81 -9.47
C THR A 602 47.94 -13.41 -10.08
N GLY A 603 49.13 -12.81 -10.14
CA GLY A 603 49.41 -11.66 -10.98
C GLY A 603 49.71 -12.06 -12.42
N SER A 604 49.65 -11.10 -13.36
CA SER A 604 49.90 -11.32 -14.79
C SER A 604 51.32 -10.96 -15.25
N SER A 605 52.24 -10.57 -14.35
CA SER A 605 53.63 -10.26 -14.71
C SER A 605 54.43 -11.52 -15.02
N THR A 606 55.30 -11.46 -16.04
CA THR A 606 56.09 -12.61 -16.53
C THR A 606 57.16 -13.06 -15.55
N PHE A 607 57.77 -12.10 -14.84
CA PHE A 607 58.65 -12.32 -13.72
C PHE A 607 58.11 -11.50 -12.57
N SER A 608 58.05 -12.12 -11.39
CA SER A 608 57.51 -11.49 -10.21
C SER A 608 58.34 -11.85 -9.00
N ASP A 609 58.25 -10.97 -8.03
CA ASP A 609 58.89 -11.07 -6.74
C ASP A 609 57.89 -10.74 -5.62
N TYR A 610 58.23 -11.21 -4.42
CA TYR A 610 57.67 -10.76 -3.16
C TYR A 610 58.52 -9.58 -2.70
N ALA A 611 57.88 -8.41 -2.58
CA ALA A 611 58.55 -7.17 -2.27
C ALA A 611 57.90 -6.45 -1.09
N GLU A 612 58.66 -5.53 -0.49
CA GLU A 612 58.21 -4.66 0.58
C GLU A 612 58.77 -3.25 0.38
N TYR A 613 58.04 -2.25 0.85
CA TYR A 613 58.49 -0.87 0.84
C TYR A 613 59.55 -0.62 1.92
N PHE A 614 60.70 -0.07 1.53
CA PHE A 614 61.76 0.41 2.43
C PHE A 614 62.07 1.88 2.18
N GLU A 615 62.37 2.61 3.25
CA GLU A 615 62.79 4.00 3.17
C GLU A 615 64.28 4.09 2.82
N SER A 616 64.66 4.97 1.89
CA SER A 616 66.05 5.19 1.51
C SER A 616 66.77 6.10 2.50
N LEU A 617 68.04 5.80 2.74
CA LEU A 617 68.89 6.57 3.64
C LEU A 617 69.06 8.01 3.17
N SER A 618 69.03 8.23 1.86
CA SER A 618 69.17 9.55 1.24
C SER A 618 67.88 10.38 1.24
N GLY A 619 66.72 9.78 1.46
CA GLY A 619 65.42 10.43 1.25
C GLY A 619 65.04 10.56 -0.24
N GLU A 620 65.75 9.87 -1.13
CA GLU A 620 65.60 9.97 -2.58
C GLU A 620 65.26 8.61 -3.19
N LYS A 621 64.67 8.61 -4.38
CA LYS A 621 64.36 7.38 -5.11
C LYS A 621 65.64 6.68 -5.57
N ILE A 622 65.75 5.38 -5.26
CA ILE A 622 66.85 4.54 -5.73
C ILE A 622 66.46 3.95 -7.09
N PRO A 623 67.32 4.02 -8.11
CA PRO A 623 66.96 3.50 -9.43
C PRO A 623 66.70 1.99 -9.48
N THR A 624 65.74 1.56 -10.30
CA THR A 624 65.34 0.14 -10.48
C THR A 624 66.49 -0.76 -10.90
N GLY A 625 66.53 -1.97 -10.34
CA GLY A 625 67.57 -2.98 -10.56
C GLY A 625 68.83 -2.78 -9.69
N THR A 626 68.83 -1.79 -8.80
CA THR A 626 69.95 -1.54 -7.88
C THR A 626 69.93 -2.54 -6.72
N LEU A 627 71.07 -3.19 -6.46
CA LEU A 627 71.29 -4.01 -5.25
C LEU A 627 71.36 -3.11 -4.02
N VAL A 628 70.57 -3.40 -2.99
CA VAL A 628 70.53 -2.61 -1.75
C VAL A 628 70.91 -3.42 -0.53
N THR A 629 71.40 -2.71 0.50
CA THR A 629 71.66 -3.23 1.85
C THR A 629 70.94 -2.35 2.87
N LEU A 630 70.80 -2.86 4.10
CA LEU A 630 70.38 -2.07 5.24
C LEU A 630 71.53 -1.27 5.85
N GLU A 631 71.21 -0.06 6.30
CA GLU A 631 71.98 0.73 7.24
C GLU A 631 71.01 1.25 8.30
N GLY A 632 70.96 0.57 9.46
CA GLY A 632 69.87 0.74 10.41
C GLY A 632 68.56 0.17 9.84
N ASP A 633 67.50 0.99 9.82
CA ASP A 633 66.18 0.69 9.29
C ASP A 633 65.96 1.17 7.84
N LYS A 634 66.96 1.81 7.24
CA LYS A 634 66.90 2.37 5.88
C LYS A 634 67.77 1.61 4.89
N ILE A 635 67.47 1.79 3.61
CA ILE A 635 68.21 1.15 2.51
C ILE A 635 69.14 2.13 1.79
N ARG A 636 70.24 1.59 1.28
CA ARG A 636 71.15 2.29 0.35
C ARG A 636 71.73 1.30 -0.66
N PRO A 637 72.31 1.77 -1.78
CA PRO A 637 73.07 0.91 -2.69
C PRO A 637 74.15 0.12 -1.94
N ALA A 638 74.20 -1.20 -2.18
CA ALA A 638 75.12 -2.12 -1.52
C ALA A 638 76.55 -1.97 -2.08
N LYS A 639 77.54 -1.94 -1.19
CA LYS A 639 78.97 -1.87 -1.51
C LYS A 639 79.59 -3.26 -1.46
N LYS A 640 80.83 -3.37 -1.94
CA LYS A 640 81.59 -4.63 -1.88
C LYS A 640 81.76 -5.08 -0.43
N GLY A 641 81.29 -6.30 -0.14
CA GLY A 641 81.33 -6.89 1.20
C GLY A 641 80.06 -6.67 2.03
N ASP A 642 79.14 -5.80 1.60
CA ASP A 642 77.83 -5.65 2.25
C ASP A 642 76.97 -6.91 2.03
N LEU A 643 76.07 -7.18 2.98
CA LEU A 643 75.02 -8.18 2.82
C LEU A 643 73.92 -7.61 1.92
N MET A 644 73.65 -8.23 0.78
CA MET A 644 72.58 -7.81 -0.12
C MET A 644 71.23 -8.17 0.50
N LEU A 645 70.39 -7.16 0.74
CA LEU A 645 69.04 -7.32 1.26
C LEU A 645 68.06 -7.71 0.14
N GLY A 646 68.10 -6.97 -0.97
CA GLY A 646 67.13 -7.06 -2.04
C GLY A 646 67.51 -6.19 -3.23
N VAL A 647 66.59 -6.07 -4.19
CA VAL A 647 66.77 -5.30 -5.41
C VAL A 647 65.62 -4.32 -5.56
N ILE A 648 65.87 -3.08 -5.95
CA ILE A 648 64.78 -2.17 -6.31
C ILE A 648 63.98 -2.75 -7.47
N SER A 649 62.70 -3.04 -7.25
CA SER A 649 61.83 -3.79 -8.16
C SER A 649 60.66 -2.96 -8.68
N GLU A 650 60.26 -3.23 -9.93
CA GLU A 650 59.06 -2.69 -10.58
C GLU A 650 58.07 -3.80 -10.99
N THR A 651 58.37 -5.05 -10.66
CA THR A 651 57.64 -6.22 -11.18
C THR A 651 57.01 -7.10 -10.10
N ALA A 652 57.04 -6.62 -8.85
CA ALA A 652 56.55 -7.35 -7.69
C ALA A 652 55.08 -7.78 -7.87
N GLY A 653 54.83 -9.07 -7.64
CA GLY A 653 53.48 -9.65 -7.67
C GLY A 653 52.74 -9.46 -6.35
N VAL A 654 53.48 -9.34 -5.25
CA VAL A 654 52.98 -9.03 -3.91
C VAL A 654 53.87 -7.94 -3.33
N ILE A 655 53.25 -6.84 -2.91
CA ILE A 655 53.93 -5.70 -2.30
C ILE A 655 53.38 -5.50 -0.88
N LEU A 656 54.27 -5.49 0.10
CA LEU A 656 53.94 -5.28 1.50
C LEU A 656 54.29 -3.87 1.96
N GLY A 657 53.60 -3.40 2.99
CA GLY A 657 53.96 -2.17 3.70
C GLY A 657 53.65 -0.86 2.99
N GLU A 658 52.86 -0.81 1.92
CA GLU A 658 52.58 0.43 1.19
C GLU A 658 51.86 1.51 2.01
N SER A 659 51.00 1.08 2.95
CA SER A 659 50.10 1.99 3.68
C SER A 659 49.17 2.77 2.74
N SER A 660 48.54 2.09 1.78
CA SER A 660 47.84 2.71 0.64
C SER A 660 46.65 3.59 1.01
N PHE A 661 45.98 3.34 2.15
CA PHE A 661 44.71 4.01 2.49
C PHE A 661 44.84 5.10 3.55
N HIS A 662 45.81 4.99 4.44
CA HIS A 662 45.97 5.91 5.56
C HIS A 662 47.40 5.82 6.09
N TRP A 663 47.81 6.87 6.81
CA TRP A 663 49.07 6.89 7.53
C TRP A 663 49.28 5.61 8.35
N SER A 664 50.48 5.04 8.25
CA SER A 664 50.84 3.77 8.88
C SER A 664 50.71 3.77 10.41
N GLY A 665 50.71 4.97 11.03
CA GLY A 665 50.55 5.19 12.46
C GLY A 665 49.14 5.56 12.90
N ARG A 666 48.15 5.57 11.99
CA ARG A 666 46.76 5.93 12.31
C ARG A 666 46.20 5.12 13.48
N TYR A 667 46.54 3.84 13.57
CA TYR A 667 46.06 2.97 14.64
C TYR A 667 47.19 2.61 15.60
N VAL A 668 46.84 2.52 16.88
CA VAL A 668 47.76 2.09 17.94
C VAL A 668 48.17 0.63 17.70
N LYS A 669 49.47 0.37 17.78
CA LYS A 669 50.06 -0.96 17.64
C LYS A 669 50.66 -1.42 18.96
N ASN A 670 50.67 -2.73 19.18
CA ASN A 670 51.38 -3.36 20.30
C ASN A 670 52.90 -3.40 20.05
N GLU A 671 53.67 -3.91 21.00
CA GLU A 671 55.13 -4.02 20.90
C GLU A 671 55.65 -4.86 19.71
N PHE A 672 54.79 -5.63 19.04
CA PHE A 672 55.11 -6.45 17.87
C PHE A 672 54.50 -5.93 16.56
N GLY A 673 53.90 -4.74 16.57
CA GLY A 673 53.33 -4.09 15.38
C GLY A 673 51.90 -4.51 15.01
N GLY A 674 51.26 -5.39 15.79
CA GLY A 674 49.85 -5.76 15.62
C GLY A 674 48.92 -4.68 16.18
N TYR A 675 47.76 -4.46 15.55
CA TYR A 675 46.80 -3.45 16.04
C TYR A 675 46.26 -3.78 17.43
N VAL A 676 46.16 -2.75 18.27
CA VAL A 676 45.42 -2.81 19.53
C VAL A 676 43.96 -2.50 19.22
N TYR A 677 43.06 -3.36 19.68
CA TYR A 677 41.62 -3.18 19.50
C TYR A 677 40.97 -2.71 20.81
N GLU A 678 39.91 -1.93 20.69
CA GLU A 678 39.09 -1.50 21.82
C GLU A 678 37.60 -1.59 21.49
N GLU A 679 36.77 -1.61 22.52
CA GLU A 679 35.32 -1.50 22.38
C GLU A 679 34.94 -0.06 22.01
N GLN A 680 34.29 0.10 20.87
CA GLN A 680 33.77 1.37 20.39
C GLN A 680 32.25 1.28 20.21
N LYS A 681 31.56 2.42 20.31
CA LYS A 681 30.13 2.52 20.03
C LYS A 681 29.92 2.88 18.56
N ASP A 682 29.14 2.07 17.85
CA ASP A 682 28.70 2.42 16.50
C ASP A 682 27.62 3.53 16.54
N ALA A 683 27.22 4.03 15.36
CA ALA A 683 26.20 5.08 15.23
C ALA A 683 24.82 4.70 15.83
N ASN A 684 24.59 3.41 16.11
CA ASN A 684 23.36 2.90 16.70
C ASN A 684 23.52 2.56 18.20
N GLY A 685 24.68 2.83 18.80
CA GLY A 685 24.96 2.56 20.21
C GLY A 685 25.35 1.11 20.52
N HIS A 686 25.59 0.27 19.51
CA HIS A 686 26.12 -1.09 19.72
C HIS A 686 27.61 -1.05 20.01
N THR A 687 28.06 -1.94 20.88
CA THR A 687 29.48 -2.12 21.14
C THR A 687 30.11 -2.99 20.04
N VAL A 688 31.15 -2.48 19.40
CA VAL A 688 31.94 -3.19 18.38
C VAL A 688 33.42 -3.13 18.72
N MET A 689 34.16 -4.20 18.40
CA MET A 689 35.62 -4.17 18.48
C MET A 689 36.20 -3.52 17.23
N ALA A 690 37.00 -2.48 17.40
CA ALA A 690 37.67 -1.77 16.30
C ALA A 690 39.11 -1.41 16.68
N PRO A 691 40.01 -1.20 15.70
CA PRO A 691 41.37 -0.74 15.98
C PRO A 691 41.34 0.61 16.71
N LYS A 692 42.09 0.71 17.80
CA LYS A 692 42.22 1.94 18.58
C LYS A 692 42.91 3.02 17.76
N GLU A 693 42.25 4.16 17.58
CA GLU A 693 42.82 5.27 16.82
C GLU A 693 43.93 5.96 17.63
N ASN A 694 45.00 6.32 16.94
CA ASN A 694 46.12 7.03 17.51
C ASN A 694 45.73 8.50 17.73
N PRO A 695 45.88 9.06 18.94
CA PRO A 695 45.60 10.47 19.22
C PRO A 695 46.37 11.46 18.34
N ASP A 696 47.46 11.03 17.71
CA ASP A 696 48.26 11.85 16.78
C ASP A 696 47.73 11.84 15.34
N PHE A 697 46.74 11.00 15.03
CA PHE A 697 46.09 11.02 13.73
C PHE A 697 45.32 12.32 13.53
N ARG A 698 45.48 12.93 12.35
CA ARG A 698 44.85 14.18 11.94
C ARG A 698 44.02 13.90 10.67
N PRO A 699 42.72 13.60 10.79
CA PRO A 699 41.88 13.23 9.63
C PRO A 699 41.72 14.35 8.60
N GLU A 700 41.99 15.59 8.99
CA GLU A 700 41.94 16.79 8.15
C GLU A 700 43.18 17.02 7.28
N GLU A 701 44.28 16.32 7.54
CA GLU A 701 45.51 16.44 6.75
C GLU A 701 45.46 15.51 5.51
N ASP A 702 45.86 16.05 4.35
CA ASP A 702 45.99 15.26 3.12
C ASP A 702 47.10 14.20 3.28
N TYR A 703 46.76 12.94 3.07
CA TYR A 703 47.70 11.82 3.19
C TYR A 703 48.32 11.44 1.84
N ALA A 704 49.65 11.52 1.74
CA ALA A 704 50.42 10.92 0.65
C ALA A 704 50.88 9.51 1.06
N SER A 705 50.49 8.50 0.26
CA SER A 705 50.90 7.11 0.43
C SER A 705 52.40 6.93 0.26
N ARG A 706 52.97 5.79 0.68
CA ARG A 706 54.41 5.53 0.44
C ARG A 706 54.72 5.44 -1.05
N GLN A 707 53.77 5.04 -1.89
CA GLN A 707 53.95 5.01 -3.34
C GLN A 707 54.23 6.40 -3.94
N GLU A 708 53.68 7.46 -3.33
CA GLU A 708 53.77 8.84 -3.83
C GLU A 708 55.00 9.58 -3.29
N ARG A 709 55.82 8.92 -2.47
CA ARG A 709 56.95 9.52 -1.73
C ARG A 709 58.27 8.91 -2.20
N ASP A 710 59.15 9.73 -2.75
CA ASP A 710 60.38 9.28 -3.41
C ASP A 710 61.35 8.51 -2.49
N GLU A 711 61.33 8.79 -1.19
CA GLU A 711 62.15 8.06 -0.22
C GLU A 711 61.71 6.60 -0.04
N TRP A 712 60.47 6.24 -0.39
CA TRP A 712 59.96 4.88 -0.25
C TRP A 712 60.12 4.09 -1.54
N ASN A 713 60.82 2.96 -1.42
CA ASN A 713 61.23 2.17 -2.58
C ASN A 713 60.76 0.72 -2.41
N ILE A 714 60.23 0.13 -3.50
CA ILE A 714 59.84 -1.28 -3.53
C ILE A 714 61.10 -2.13 -3.67
N VAL A 715 61.39 -2.95 -2.67
CA VAL A 715 62.55 -3.85 -2.66
C VAL A 715 62.05 -5.28 -2.86
N GLY A 716 62.40 -5.89 -4.00
CA GLY A 716 62.22 -7.31 -4.24
C GLY A 716 63.14 -8.11 -3.32
N LEU A 717 62.55 -8.99 -2.51
CA LEU A 717 63.23 -9.78 -1.50
C LEU A 717 63.40 -11.24 -1.93
N ILE A 718 62.38 -11.79 -2.60
CA ILE A 718 62.36 -13.19 -3.06
C ILE A 718 61.70 -13.25 -4.43
N GLY A 719 62.31 -13.91 -5.41
CA GLY A 719 61.73 -14.07 -6.75
C GLY A 719 62.73 -13.91 -7.89
N GLN A 720 62.19 -13.79 -9.10
CA GLN A 720 62.99 -13.55 -10.30
C GLN A 720 62.99 -12.05 -10.58
N VAL A 721 64.11 -11.39 -10.30
CA VAL A 721 64.23 -9.93 -10.35
C VAL A 721 65.26 -9.48 -11.39
N TYR A 722 65.01 -8.34 -12.01
CA TYR A 722 65.97 -7.70 -12.90
C TYR A 722 66.98 -6.90 -12.08
N VAL A 723 68.26 -7.13 -12.33
CA VAL A 723 69.38 -6.53 -11.60
C VAL A 723 70.31 -5.85 -12.59
N ARG A 724 70.82 -4.67 -12.24
CA ARG A 724 71.89 -4.00 -12.98
C ARG A 724 73.19 -4.76 -12.77
N CYS A 725 73.92 -5.09 -13.84
CA CYS A 725 75.19 -5.81 -13.75
C CYS A 725 76.30 -5.10 -14.54
N ASP A 726 77.55 -5.38 -14.18
CA ASP A 726 78.71 -4.95 -14.98
C ASP A 726 79.05 -5.98 -16.07
N GLU A 727 80.11 -5.70 -16.84
CA GLU A 727 80.59 -6.54 -17.94
C GLU A 727 81.16 -7.89 -17.50
N THR A 728 81.33 -8.14 -16.20
CA THR A 728 81.92 -9.38 -15.68
C THR A 728 80.91 -10.50 -15.47
N VAL A 729 79.61 -10.18 -15.50
CA VAL A 729 78.52 -11.07 -15.13
C VAL A 729 78.04 -11.92 -16.31
N GLU A 730 78.12 -13.25 -16.19
CA GLU A 730 77.57 -14.21 -17.15
C GLU A 730 76.45 -15.06 -16.53
N ALA A 731 75.67 -15.73 -17.39
CA ALA A 731 74.65 -16.68 -16.93
C ALA A 731 75.29 -17.84 -16.14
N GLY A 732 74.74 -18.13 -14.95
CA GLY A 732 75.24 -19.15 -14.03
C GLY A 732 76.20 -18.61 -12.97
N ASP A 733 76.70 -17.39 -13.11
CA ASP A 733 77.58 -16.76 -12.11
C ASP A 733 76.85 -16.43 -10.81
N PHE A 734 77.61 -16.40 -9.72
CA PHE A 734 77.19 -15.77 -8.47
C PHE A 734 77.66 -14.32 -8.45
N ILE A 735 76.88 -13.44 -7.81
CA ILE A 735 77.16 -12.00 -7.78
C ILE A 735 77.44 -11.48 -6.37
N HIS A 736 78.23 -10.42 -6.29
CA HIS A 736 78.24 -9.50 -5.14
C HIS A 736 77.92 -8.08 -5.62
N ALA A 737 77.60 -7.18 -4.70
CA ALA A 737 77.33 -5.79 -5.03
C ALA A 737 78.62 -4.95 -5.10
N HIS A 738 78.70 -4.05 -6.08
CA HIS A 738 79.65 -2.96 -6.15
C HIS A 738 78.89 -1.66 -6.44
N ASN A 739 78.64 -0.86 -5.39
CA ASN A 739 77.85 0.37 -5.44
C ASN A 739 76.45 0.18 -6.07
N GLY A 740 75.79 -0.94 -5.74
CA GLY A 740 74.46 -1.29 -6.22
C GLY A 740 74.42 -1.97 -7.59
N ILE A 741 75.55 -2.17 -8.25
CA ILE A 741 75.69 -2.94 -9.49
C ILE A 741 76.19 -4.35 -9.16
N ALA A 742 75.63 -5.36 -9.80
CA ALA A 742 76.07 -6.75 -9.67
C ALA A 742 77.40 -6.99 -10.41
N THR A 743 78.38 -7.54 -9.71
CA THR A 743 79.69 -7.93 -10.22
C THR A 743 79.91 -9.42 -9.96
N LYS A 744 80.61 -10.12 -10.85
CA LYS A 744 80.94 -11.54 -10.70
C LYS A 744 81.68 -11.80 -9.37
N SER A 745 81.18 -12.77 -8.62
CA SER A 745 81.79 -13.22 -7.37
C SER A 745 82.47 -14.59 -7.57
N GLY A 746 83.72 -14.69 -7.11
CA GLY A 746 84.44 -15.95 -7.02
C GLY A 746 84.02 -16.83 -5.82
N SER A 747 83.25 -16.28 -4.88
CA SER A 747 82.74 -16.97 -3.69
C SER A 747 81.21 -16.88 -3.64
N PRO A 748 80.47 -17.99 -3.52
CA PRO A 748 79.01 -18.01 -3.55
C PRO A 748 78.38 -17.67 -2.18
N ASP A 749 79.01 -16.78 -1.38
CA ASP A 749 78.69 -16.63 0.04
C ASP A 749 77.25 -16.14 0.30
N GLN A 750 76.68 -15.34 -0.61
CA GLN A 750 75.28 -14.86 -0.55
C GLN A 750 74.33 -15.63 -1.49
N ARG A 751 74.86 -16.56 -2.31
CA ARG A 751 74.12 -17.52 -3.15
C ARG A 751 73.11 -16.94 -4.16
N TRP A 752 73.25 -15.69 -4.57
CA TRP A 752 72.41 -15.09 -5.62
C TRP A 752 73.01 -15.40 -6.99
N GLN A 753 72.30 -16.24 -7.75
CA GLN A 753 72.77 -16.76 -9.04
C GLN A 753 72.07 -16.08 -10.20
N VAL A 754 72.85 -15.71 -11.22
CA VAL A 754 72.37 -15.12 -12.46
C VAL A 754 71.73 -16.20 -13.32
N MET A 755 70.45 -16.02 -13.63
CA MET A 755 69.70 -16.95 -14.50
C MET A 755 70.01 -16.68 -15.97
N LYS A 756 70.03 -15.40 -16.35
CA LYS A 756 70.21 -14.96 -17.74
C LYS A 756 70.66 -13.51 -17.79
N VAL A 757 71.59 -13.18 -18.70
CA VAL A 757 71.84 -11.79 -19.10
C VAL A 757 70.77 -11.39 -20.13
N ILE A 758 70.01 -10.35 -19.79
CA ILE A 758 68.85 -9.85 -20.56
C ILE A 758 69.30 -8.75 -21.53
N LYS A 759 70.22 -7.89 -21.08
CA LYS A 759 70.89 -6.87 -21.88
C LYS A 759 72.36 -6.87 -21.52
N GLU A 760 73.22 -7.01 -22.52
CA GLU A 760 74.67 -6.88 -22.37
C GLU A 760 75.04 -5.51 -21.81
N PHE A 761 76.24 -5.41 -21.23
CA PHE A 761 76.76 -4.17 -20.66
C PHE A 761 76.82 -3.05 -21.72
N ASP A 762 76.26 -1.90 -21.38
CA ASP A 762 76.27 -0.70 -22.20
C ASP A 762 77.13 0.38 -21.52
N ALA A 763 78.26 0.71 -22.14
CA ALA A 763 79.22 1.66 -21.59
C ALA A 763 78.65 3.08 -21.41
N ASP A 764 77.66 3.48 -22.23
CA ASP A 764 77.02 4.79 -22.13
C ASP A 764 76.05 4.86 -20.94
N LYS A 765 75.45 3.72 -20.57
CA LYS A 765 74.53 3.60 -19.42
C LYS A 765 75.26 3.21 -18.13
N GLY A 766 76.44 2.62 -18.23
CA GLY A 766 77.24 2.15 -17.11
C GLY A 766 76.73 0.85 -16.46
N PHE A 767 75.82 0.13 -17.11
CA PHE A 767 75.32 -1.18 -16.65
C PHE A 767 74.68 -2.00 -17.79
N GLY A 768 74.71 -3.33 -17.65
CA GLY A 768 73.84 -4.29 -18.32
C GLY A 768 72.67 -4.71 -17.40
N VAL A 769 71.78 -5.56 -17.89
CA VAL A 769 70.64 -6.08 -17.10
C VAL A 769 70.67 -7.60 -17.09
N ALA A 770 70.68 -8.17 -15.89
CA ALA A 770 70.59 -9.60 -15.66
C ALA A 770 69.29 -9.97 -14.95
N LEU A 771 68.74 -11.15 -15.23
CA LEU A 771 67.69 -11.77 -14.45
C LEU A 771 68.35 -12.66 -13.38
N VAL A 772 68.06 -12.38 -12.11
CA VAL A 772 68.65 -13.06 -10.97
C VAL A 772 67.54 -13.69 -10.14
N PHE A 773 67.77 -14.90 -9.65
CA PHE A 773 66.88 -15.50 -8.66
C PHE A 773 67.37 -15.17 -7.26
N ILE A 774 66.62 -14.34 -6.55
CA ILE A 774 66.88 -13.96 -5.16
C ILE A 774 66.08 -14.89 -4.23
N ARG A 775 66.73 -15.36 -3.16
CA ARG A 775 66.21 -16.36 -2.21
C ARG A 775 66.41 -15.94 -0.77
#